data_AF-A0A7W0Q2Z9-F1
#
_entry.id   AF-A0A7W0Q2Z9-F1
#
_cell.length_a   1.000
_cell.length_b   1.000
_cell.length_c   1.000
_cell.angle_alpha   90.00
_cell.angle_beta   90.00
_cell.angle_gamma   90.00
#
_symmetry.space_group_name_H-M   'P 1'
#
loop_
_entity.id
_entity.type
_entity.pdbx_description
1 polymer ?
#
loop_
_entity_poly.entity_id
_entity_poly.type
_entity_poly.pdbx_seq_one_letter_code
_entity_poly.pdbx_strand_id
1 'polypeptide(L)'
;MRVRNVVVLGLGGAALLAVALIASGVLRQGGEPANPVTRPGDAAVAVIADAGPPLDAAVPVRVEHAVFRLVDNRHAAHRFVAGAPVIDGGDIGFARYTRFGVPVQRWHLGHIRGGERAAVAERIASLEVPLSGEHAGWVTQLTARVHAVTSDQKLTLKVNGRRATEAARGDKSDPSKVALAEGWQTITIPISAGRLADGENQLVFETSGAKGSIAIGWLALGAGGTLPDDPRTAAKFDAAGDAIALAKDASVVWYVTVPDGGHLVGEVAGACTIEVRARASDGTFAGGLIAADQPRVDLTAMAGRVVALALTARECPVATLAHPRITVHGPDPVLRPKSAPPRYIVLWVMDALRADRIPTFTPGARAQTPTFDELAKTSAVFRQFYVQGNESQTSHSSVWTGLYPAVHGVRMAGSGGTYRIDPKHEVIGTKLAEAGMYTTAVTGNGFVNDSGGYARGFKEFRNMMREKGVINGVIYGATIVDAALRQLDARRADPTFLFMGTIDTHGPWIARKPWIGIYSPGPYKGPFQEFGTAKDLGFKPGSMGCSIIPPKEDIERLRAIYDSAISYQDAQLGRFIEQLKTWGIWDQTMLVITADHGEELFEDRRCGHGGSLRDTLVRVPLLIHDPARFPGGFIDEGAEGVDILPTMLDALGAPPIPGAQGHSLAPLAQGAGRGWPQPSYASMYEYAHAMRIGRWKMRVGTNGVPIVADLVGDPGEHTDLSRSHPVERRMLTDNLGWFLALRTQWKKREWGVTTNVTAAGAAALDDARTP
;
A
#
# COMPACT_ATOMS: atom_id res chain seq x y z
N MET A 1 -36.41 10.48 -49.02
CA MET A 1 -37.75 10.58 -49.66
C MET A 1 -38.60 11.57 -48.85
N ARG A 2 -39.82 11.92 -49.29
CA ARG A 2 -40.66 13.01 -48.72
C ARG A 2 -41.16 12.76 -47.28
N VAL A 3 -41.70 13.71 -46.47
CA VAL A 3 -41.41 15.16 -46.19
C VAL A 3 -42.38 15.70 -45.08
N ARG A 4 -41.97 16.67 -44.23
CA ARG A 4 -42.80 17.54 -43.31
C ARG A 4 -43.49 16.86 -42.07
N ASN A 5 -43.90 17.54 -40.97
CA ASN A 5 -43.92 18.99 -40.58
C ASN A 5 -43.98 19.26 -39.04
N VAL A 6 -43.51 20.45 -38.59
CA VAL A 6 -44.02 21.41 -37.53
C VAL A 6 -44.67 20.85 -36.23
N VAL A 7 -44.22 21.09 -34.96
CA VAL A 7 -43.85 22.31 -34.14
C VAL A 7 -45.02 23.09 -33.49
N VAL A 8 -44.96 23.33 -32.16
CA VAL A 8 -45.42 24.55 -31.41
C VAL A 8 -45.01 24.47 -29.91
N LEU A 9 -44.87 25.62 -29.21
CA LEU A 9 -44.53 25.76 -27.78
C LEU A 9 -45.74 26.09 -26.87
N GLY A 10 -45.57 25.97 -25.54
CA GLY A 10 -46.43 26.56 -24.50
C GLY A 10 -45.66 26.85 -23.20
N LEU A 11 -46.02 27.91 -22.47
CA LEU A 11 -45.35 28.41 -21.25
C LEU A 11 -46.38 28.96 -20.22
N GLY A 12 -45.98 29.00 -18.94
CA GLY A 12 -46.77 29.53 -17.80
C GLY A 12 -47.38 28.42 -16.92
N GLY A 13 -47.66 28.62 -15.64
CA GLY A 13 -47.46 29.79 -14.76
C GLY A 13 -47.71 29.42 -13.28
N ALA A 14 -47.41 30.30 -12.33
CA ALA A 14 -47.43 29.98 -10.87
C ALA A 14 -48.56 30.68 -10.09
N ALA A 15 -49.01 30.06 -8.98
CA ALA A 15 -49.77 30.71 -7.91
C ALA A 15 -49.77 29.88 -6.60
N LEU A 16 -49.88 30.55 -5.44
CA LEU A 16 -50.23 29.96 -4.14
C LEU A 16 -51.69 30.27 -3.81
N LEU A 17 -52.36 29.43 -3.00
CA LEU A 17 -52.89 29.85 -1.70
C LEU A 17 -53.40 28.64 -0.85
N ALA A 18 -53.71 28.90 0.41
CA ALA A 18 -54.30 27.95 1.36
C ALA A 18 -55.63 28.50 1.92
N VAL A 19 -56.42 27.66 2.59
CA VAL A 19 -57.36 28.04 3.68
C VAL A 19 -57.76 26.79 4.49
N ALA A 20 -58.16 26.98 5.74
CA ALA A 20 -58.43 25.92 6.73
C ALA A 20 -59.95 25.69 6.98
N LEU A 21 -60.28 24.74 7.85
CA LEU A 21 -61.61 24.56 8.45
C LEU A 21 -61.51 24.29 9.97
N ILE A 22 -62.59 24.55 10.71
CA ILE A 22 -62.53 25.01 12.12
C ILE A 22 -63.31 24.13 13.12
N ALA A 23 -62.82 24.16 14.35
CA ALA A 23 -63.16 23.44 15.58
C ALA A 23 -64.61 23.44 16.13
N SER A 24 -64.80 22.55 17.11
CA SER A 24 -65.65 22.69 18.31
C SER A 24 -64.94 21.97 19.48
N GLY A 25 -65.25 22.18 20.77
CA GLY A 25 -66.14 23.14 21.43
C GLY A 25 -65.58 23.51 22.82
N VAL A 26 -66.18 24.51 23.49
CA VAL A 26 -65.67 25.18 24.72
C VAL A 26 -66.69 25.11 25.88
N LEU A 27 -66.20 25.40 27.11
CA LEU A 27 -66.88 25.73 28.39
C LEU A 27 -67.04 24.54 29.38
N ARG A 28 -66.91 24.66 30.72
CA ARG A 28 -66.54 25.79 31.62
C ARG A 28 -66.13 25.33 33.04
N GLN A 29 -65.44 26.21 33.80
CA GLN A 29 -65.42 26.45 35.28
C GLN A 29 -65.46 25.27 36.29
N GLY A 30 -64.69 25.25 37.40
CA GLY A 30 -63.64 26.16 37.91
C GLY A 30 -63.35 25.93 39.41
N GLY A 31 -62.20 26.42 39.94
CA GLY A 31 -61.89 26.39 41.38
C GLY A 31 -60.40 26.45 41.75
N GLU A 32 -60.03 27.42 42.60
CA GLU A 32 -58.71 27.67 43.24
C GLU A 32 -58.96 28.61 44.46
N PRO A 33 -58.00 28.93 45.36
CA PRO A 33 -56.60 28.47 45.50
C PRO A 33 -56.19 28.04 46.94
N ALA A 34 -55.01 27.40 47.08
CA ALA A 34 -54.15 27.35 48.30
C ALA A 34 -52.94 26.41 48.07
N ASN A 35 -51.72 26.62 48.60
CA ASN A 35 -51.02 27.83 49.08
C ASN A 35 -49.49 27.50 49.12
N PRO A 36 -48.56 28.37 48.71
CA PRO A 36 -47.12 28.04 48.69
C PRO A 36 -46.41 28.32 50.03
N VAL A 37 -45.23 27.71 50.23
CA VAL A 37 -44.32 28.00 51.36
C VAL A 37 -42.93 28.40 50.84
N THR A 38 -42.33 29.40 51.47
CA THR A 38 -41.19 30.18 50.97
C THR A 38 -39.86 29.87 51.67
N ARG A 39 -38.76 30.31 51.06
CA ARG A 39 -37.59 30.89 51.78
C ARG A 39 -37.05 32.12 51.02
N PRO A 40 -36.90 33.30 51.65
CA PRO A 40 -36.04 34.40 51.16
C PRO A 40 -34.56 34.07 51.47
N GLY A 41 -33.51 34.81 51.10
CA GLY A 41 -33.25 36.17 50.59
C GLY A 41 -31.71 36.35 50.61
N ASP A 42 -31.04 37.45 50.27
CA ASP A 42 -31.45 38.76 49.75
C ASP A 42 -30.29 39.40 48.95
N ALA A 43 -30.68 40.36 48.10
CA ALA A 43 -29.98 41.60 47.72
C ALA A 43 -28.87 41.59 46.64
N ALA A 44 -28.77 42.76 45.97
CA ALA A 44 -27.84 43.03 44.88
C ALA A 44 -26.74 44.02 45.31
N VAL A 45 -25.58 43.94 44.64
CA VAL A 45 -24.49 44.93 44.74
C VAL A 45 -24.03 45.34 43.35
N ALA A 46 -23.57 46.59 43.24
CA ALA A 46 -23.34 47.33 42.00
C ALA A 46 -22.15 46.86 41.14
N VAL A 47 -22.12 47.38 39.91
CA VAL A 47 -20.94 47.42 39.04
C VAL A 47 -19.78 48.12 39.75
N ILE A 48 -18.61 47.48 39.74
CA ILE A 48 -17.32 48.16 39.91
C ILE A 48 -16.56 47.91 38.60
N ALA A 49 -16.14 48.99 37.94
CA ALA A 49 -15.20 48.90 36.84
C ALA A 49 -13.78 48.91 37.41
N ASP A 50 -12.98 47.90 37.08
CA ASP A 50 -11.54 47.92 37.30
C ASP A 50 -10.83 47.53 36.01
N ALA A 51 -9.72 48.21 35.72
CA ALA A 51 -9.03 48.15 34.43
C ALA A 51 -7.99 47.03 34.45
N GLY A 52 -8.45 45.80 34.23
CA GLY A 52 -7.55 44.66 34.01
C GLY A 52 -6.53 44.96 32.90
N PRO A 53 -5.26 44.54 33.04
CA PRO A 53 -4.25 44.73 32.00
C PRO A 53 -4.67 44.05 30.69
N PRO A 54 -4.17 44.48 29.53
CA PRO A 54 -4.52 43.86 28.25
C PRO A 54 -4.12 42.39 28.27
N LEU A 55 -5.13 41.51 28.39
CA LEU A 55 -5.00 40.12 28.00
C LEU A 55 -4.90 40.09 26.48
N ASP A 56 -3.68 40.21 25.98
CA ASP A 56 -3.31 39.60 24.71
C ASP A 56 -3.59 38.10 24.85
N ALA A 57 -4.81 37.73 24.48
CA ALA A 57 -5.26 36.35 24.40
C ALA A 57 -4.54 35.71 23.22
N ALA A 58 -3.26 35.36 23.44
CA ALA A 58 -2.38 34.74 22.49
C ALA A 58 -3.13 33.59 21.81
N VAL A 59 -3.39 33.75 20.51
CA VAL A 59 -4.21 32.82 19.72
C VAL A 59 -3.65 31.42 19.97
N PRO A 60 -4.46 30.48 20.51
CA PRO A 60 -3.94 29.23 21.02
C PRO A 60 -3.16 28.53 19.92
N VAL A 61 -1.85 28.39 20.13
CA VAL A 61 -0.92 27.91 19.12
C VAL A 61 -1.41 26.55 18.64
N ARG A 62 -1.82 26.49 17.36
CA ARG A 62 -2.24 25.23 16.75
C ARG A 62 -1.06 24.27 16.81
N VAL A 63 -1.14 23.30 17.72
CA VAL A 63 -0.21 22.18 17.74
C VAL A 63 -0.51 21.36 16.48
N GLU A 64 0.48 21.31 15.60
CA GLU A 64 0.45 20.63 14.32
C GLU A 64 1.73 19.79 14.20
N HIS A 65 1.66 18.60 13.61
CA HIS A 65 2.81 17.72 13.43
C HIS A 65 2.97 17.28 11.97
N ALA A 66 4.20 16.90 11.60
CA ALA A 66 4.59 16.66 10.22
C ALA A 66 4.38 15.21 9.81
N VAL A 67 3.41 14.97 8.93
CA VAL A 67 3.08 13.63 8.40
C VAL A 67 3.77 13.31 7.07
N PHE A 68 4.27 14.31 6.34
CA PHE A 68 5.13 14.10 5.16
C PHE A 68 6.17 15.22 5.04
N ARG A 69 7.46 14.85 4.88
CA ARG A 69 8.58 15.79 4.73
C ARG A 69 9.09 15.77 3.30
N LEU A 70 9.04 16.90 2.61
CA LEU A 70 9.26 16.93 1.15
C LEU A 70 10.74 16.73 0.77
N VAL A 71 11.68 17.11 1.64
CA VAL A 71 13.13 16.94 1.41
C VAL A 71 13.63 15.52 1.70
N ASP A 72 13.07 14.84 2.71
CA ASP A 72 13.27 13.40 2.91
C ASP A 72 12.77 12.62 1.70
N ASN A 73 11.63 13.04 1.14
CA ASN A 73 11.02 12.45 -0.05
C ASN A 73 11.57 13.05 -1.37
N ARG A 74 12.77 13.66 -1.37
CA ARG A 74 13.39 14.31 -2.55
C ARG A 74 13.47 13.40 -3.77
N HIS A 75 13.83 12.13 -3.59
CA HIS A 75 14.00 11.20 -4.69
C HIS A 75 12.69 10.98 -5.42
N ALA A 76 11.56 10.89 -4.69
CA ALA A 76 10.22 10.72 -5.24
C ALA A 76 9.70 11.91 -6.05
N ALA A 77 10.37 13.07 -6.00
CA ALA A 77 9.99 14.26 -6.76
C ALA A 77 10.20 14.08 -8.28
N HIS A 78 9.27 14.63 -9.05
CA HIS A 78 9.39 14.84 -10.50
C HIS A 78 9.82 16.29 -10.73
N ARG A 79 10.91 16.52 -11.47
CA ARG A 79 11.43 17.88 -11.73
C ARG A 79 10.93 18.40 -13.07
N PHE A 80 10.61 19.69 -13.14
CA PHE A 80 10.27 20.39 -14.37
C PHE A 80 11.03 21.73 -14.44
N VAL A 81 11.44 22.15 -15.62
CA VAL A 81 12.20 23.39 -15.86
C VAL A 81 11.55 24.15 -17.00
N ALA A 82 10.97 25.32 -16.72
CA ALA A 82 10.10 26.04 -17.67
C ALA A 82 9.00 25.13 -18.27
N GLY A 83 8.39 24.29 -17.41
CA GLY A 83 7.39 23.29 -17.79
C GLY A 83 7.94 22.00 -18.45
N ALA A 84 9.19 21.97 -18.90
CA ALA A 84 9.79 20.76 -19.50
C ALA A 84 10.08 19.70 -18.43
N PRO A 85 9.52 18.47 -18.51
CA PRO A 85 9.86 17.39 -17.59
C PRO A 85 11.34 17.02 -17.68
N VAL A 86 12.01 16.90 -16.53
CA VAL A 86 13.43 16.54 -16.41
C VAL A 86 13.56 15.30 -15.53
N ILE A 87 14.17 14.25 -16.07
CA ILE A 87 14.45 13.00 -15.35
C ILE A 87 15.95 12.92 -15.09
N ASP A 88 16.30 12.83 -13.81
CA ASP A 88 17.68 12.69 -13.34
C ASP A 88 18.08 11.20 -13.36
N GLY A 89 19.06 10.84 -14.18
CA GLY A 89 19.63 9.49 -14.23
C GLY A 89 20.67 9.24 -13.12
N GLY A 90 21.16 10.29 -12.48
CA GLY A 90 22.03 10.17 -11.30
C GLY A 90 21.27 9.82 -10.02
N ASP A 91 19.97 10.10 -9.94
CA ASP A 91 19.12 9.82 -8.79
C ASP A 91 18.56 8.38 -8.81
N ILE A 92 18.51 7.70 -7.66
CA ILE A 92 17.97 6.33 -7.58
C ILE A 92 16.46 6.27 -7.90
N GLY A 93 15.77 7.40 -7.71
CA GLY A 93 14.38 7.64 -8.08
C GLY A 93 14.10 7.49 -9.59
N PHE A 94 15.11 7.47 -10.46
CA PHE A 94 14.94 7.06 -11.86
C PHE A 94 14.15 5.74 -12.01
N ALA A 95 14.27 4.84 -11.02
CA ALA A 95 13.50 3.61 -10.87
C ALA A 95 12.00 3.76 -11.16
N ARG A 96 11.40 4.89 -10.76
CA ARG A 96 9.96 5.16 -10.90
C ARG A 96 9.49 5.28 -12.35
N TYR A 97 10.38 5.67 -13.26
CA TYR A 97 10.07 5.71 -14.68
C TYR A 97 10.36 4.37 -15.36
N THR A 98 11.09 3.46 -14.72
CA THR A 98 11.43 2.16 -15.33
C THR A 98 10.22 1.23 -15.41
N ARG A 99 10.09 0.53 -16.54
CA ARG A 99 8.95 -0.35 -16.79
C ARG A 99 9.09 -1.69 -16.05
N PHE A 100 7.99 -2.12 -15.43
CA PHE A 100 7.82 -3.35 -14.62
C PHE A 100 8.03 -4.71 -15.31
N GLY A 101 8.78 -4.78 -16.42
CA GLY A 101 8.95 -6.00 -17.22
C GLY A 101 9.85 -7.04 -16.54
N VAL A 102 9.30 -8.23 -16.29
CA VAL A 102 10.03 -9.40 -15.79
C VAL A 102 10.55 -10.24 -16.98
N PRO A 103 11.72 -10.92 -16.91
CA PRO A 103 12.59 -11.13 -15.74
C PRO A 103 13.91 -10.37 -15.72
N VAL A 104 14.19 -9.50 -16.70
CA VAL A 104 15.50 -8.86 -16.86
C VAL A 104 15.41 -7.37 -16.55
N GLN A 105 16.18 -6.90 -15.55
CA GLN A 105 16.40 -5.47 -15.32
C GLN A 105 17.08 -4.86 -16.55
N ARG A 106 16.39 -3.94 -17.25
CA ARG A 106 16.93 -3.24 -18.43
C ARG A 106 17.69 -1.94 -18.09
N TRP A 107 17.75 -1.62 -16.80
CA TRP A 107 18.33 -0.41 -16.25
C TRP A 107 19.13 -0.76 -14.99
N HIS A 108 20.38 -0.32 -14.92
CA HIS A 108 21.19 -0.35 -13.70
C HIS A 108 21.38 1.07 -13.17
N LEU A 109 20.94 1.35 -11.95
CA LEU A 109 20.76 2.71 -11.43
C LEU A 109 21.79 3.05 -10.35
N GLY A 110 22.24 4.30 -10.30
CA GLY A 110 23.27 4.74 -9.35
C GLY A 110 24.68 4.24 -9.69
N HIS A 111 24.93 3.89 -10.95
CA HIS A 111 26.23 3.39 -11.42
C HIS A 111 27.08 4.55 -11.96
N ILE A 112 28.37 4.59 -11.62
CA ILE A 112 29.29 5.63 -12.11
C ILE A 112 29.81 5.27 -13.52
N ARG A 113 29.78 6.23 -14.44
CA ARG A 113 30.36 6.14 -15.80
C ARG A 113 31.01 7.48 -16.17
N GLY A 114 32.25 7.46 -16.66
CA GLY A 114 32.98 8.68 -17.02
C GLY A 114 33.07 9.73 -15.89
N GLY A 115 33.11 9.29 -14.62
CA GLY A 115 33.12 10.16 -13.44
C GLY A 115 31.75 10.63 -12.93
N GLU A 116 30.65 10.40 -13.65
CA GLU A 116 29.30 10.87 -13.30
C GLU A 116 28.38 9.68 -12.91
N ARG A 117 27.51 9.88 -11.93
CA ARG A 117 26.49 8.89 -11.49
C ARG A 117 25.34 8.89 -12.48
N ALA A 118 24.92 7.72 -12.94
CA ALA A 118 24.02 7.59 -14.08
C ALA A 118 23.14 6.32 -14.06
N ALA A 119 22.10 6.34 -14.89
CA ALA A 119 21.25 5.19 -15.19
C ALA A 119 21.77 4.50 -16.45
N VAL A 120 22.26 3.28 -16.33
CA VAL A 120 22.85 2.51 -17.43
C VAL A 120 21.77 1.67 -18.10
N ALA A 121 21.48 1.97 -19.36
CA ALA A 121 20.56 1.22 -20.20
C ALA A 121 21.24 -0.03 -20.76
N GLU A 122 20.54 -1.16 -20.72
CA GLU A 122 20.82 -2.28 -21.63
C GLU A 122 20.53 -1.90 -23.09
N ARG A 123 20.83 -2.83 -24.02
CA ARG A 123 20.62 -2.66 -25.47
C ARG A 123 19.20 -2.20 -25.85
N ILE A 124 18.18 -2.64 -25.12
CA ILE A 124 16.80 -2.16 -25.26
C ILE A 124 16.24 -1.91 -23.86
N ALA A 125 16.00 -0.64 -23.54
CA ALA A 125 15.47 -0.21 -22.24
C ALA A 125 14.31 0.76 -22.44
N SER A 126 13.31 0.73 -21.55
CA SER A 126 12.09 1.56 -21.68
C SER A 126 11.73 2.30 -20.41
N LEU A 127 11.20 3.50 -20.57
CA LEU A 127 10.59 4.32 -19.52
C LEU A 127 9.08 4.52 -19.79
N GLU A 128 8.29 4.70 -18.74
CA GLU A 128 6.95 5.29 -18.77
C GLU A 128 6.98 6.65 -18.05
N VAL A 129 6.71 7.72 -18.81
CA VAL A 129 6.83 9.12 -18.38
C VAL A 129 5.46 9.82 -18.42
N PRO A 130 5.00 10.44 -17.33
CA PRO A 130 3.71 11.11 -17.29
C PRO A 130 3.80 12.49 -17.94
N LEU A 131 2.88 12.77 -18.86
CA LEU A 131 2.68 14.08 -19.46
C LEU A 131 1.23 14.53 -19.25
N SER A 132 1.02 15.83 -19.13
CA SER A 132 -0.32 16.41 -19.35
C SER A 132 -0.58 16.53 -20.85
N GLY A 133 -1.85 16.60 -21.24
CA GLY A 133 -2.25 16.90 -22.62
C GLY A 133 -1.70 18.23 -23.14
N GLU A 134 -1.39 19.17 -22.24
CA GLU A 134 -0.64 20.39 -22.54
C GLU A 134 0.81 20.07 -22.92
N HIS A 135 1.58 19.39 -22.05
CA HIS A 135 2.96 19.01 -22.34
C HIS A 135 3.07 18.15 -23.61
N ALA A 136 2.17 17.19 -23.79
CA ALA A 136 2.11 16.34 -24.97
C ALA A 136 1.77 17.10 -26.28
N GLY A 137 1.14 18.27 -26.16
CA GLY A 137 0.83 19.15 -27.28
C GLY A 137 2.00 20.02 -27.75
N TRP A 138 2.96 20.36 -26.87
CA TRP A 138 4.08 21.27 -27.20
C TRP A 138 5.47 20.63 -27.18
N VAL A 139 5.66 19.43 -26.61
CA VAL A 139 6.96 18.72 -26.67
C VAL A 139 7.24 18.24 -28.10
N THR A 140 8.34 18.71 -28.67
CA THR A 140 8.83 18.41 -30.03
C THR A 140 10.19 17.71 -30.06
N GLN A 141 10.86 17.55 -28.91
CA GLN A 141 12.16 16.88 -28.80
C GLN A 141 12.42 16.25 -27.43
N LEU A 142 13.28 15.24 -27.42
CA LEU A 142 13.99 14.75 -26.23
C LEU A 142 15.44 15.25 -26.32
N THR A 143 15.92 15.93 -25.28
CA THR A 143 17.33 16.27 -25.10
C THR A 143 17.87 15.43 -23.95
N ALA A 144 19.05 14.82 -24.10
CA ALA A 144 19.62 13.96 -23.07
C ALA A 144 21.14 14.02 -23.01
N ARG A 145 21.68 13.97 -21.80
CA ARG A 145 23.10 13.79 -21.54
C ARG A 145 23.40 12.30 -21.44
N VAL A 146 24.20 11.79 -22.38
CA VAL A 146 24.47 10.36 -22.56
C VAL A 146 25.96 10.05 -22.62
N HIS A 147 26.36 8.90 -22.09
CA HIS A 147 27.71 8.34 -22.21
C HIS A 147 27.68 7.12 -23.13
N ALA A 148 28.42 7.19 -24.24
CA ALA A 148 28.73 6.01 -25.06
C ALA A 148 30.08 5.41 -24.66
N VAL A 149 30.20 4.09 -24.73
CA VAL A 149 31.42 3.33 -24.44
C VAL A 149 32.36 3.31 -25.67
N THR A 150 31.81 3.34 -26.88
CA THR A 150 32.58 3.36 -28.15
C THR A 150 31.92 4.28 -29.19
N SER A 151 32.74 4.88 -30.06
CA SER A 151 32.31 5.81 -31.13
C SER A 151 31.54 5.18 -32.30
N ASP A 152 31.37 3.86 -32.35
CA ASP A 152 30.50 3.18 -33.32
C ASP A 152 29.03 3.09 -32.88
N GLN A 153 28.74 3.46 -31.62
CA GLN A 153 27.42 3.32 -31.03
C GLN A 153 26.38 4.28 -31.63
N LYS A 154 25.15 3.78 -31.73
CA LYS A 154 24.00 4.53 -32.24
C LYS A 154 22.79 4.25 -31.38
N LEU A 155 22.23 5.30 -30.80
CA LEU A 155 20.98 5.27 -30.04
C LEU A 155 19.81 5.55 -30.98
N THR A 156 18.71 4.83 -30.82
CA THR A 156 17.46 5.11 -31.51
C THR A 156 16.31 5.26 -30.52
N LEU A 157 15.56 6.36 -30.60
CA LEU A 157 14.36 6.56 -29.79
C LEU A 157 13.12 5.99 -30.50
N LYS A 158 12.28 5.31 -29.72
CA LYS A 158 10.87 5.06 -30.06
C LYS A 158 9.98 5.70 -29.01
N VAL A 159 8.85 6.24 -29.45
CA VAL A 159 7.80 6.82 -28.61
C VAL A 159 6.51 6.07 -28.90
N ASN A 160 5.86 5.56 -27.85
CA ASN A 160 4.58 4.83 -27.92
C ASN A 160 4.57 3.74 -29.02
N GLY A 161 5.65 2.96 -29.07
CA GLY A 161 5.84 1.84 -30.01
C GLY A 161 6.31 2.22 -31.43
N ARG A 162 6.31 3.50 -31.80
CA ARG A 162 6.72 4.01 -33.13
C ARG A 162 8.10 4.69 -33.05
N ARG A 163 8.77 4.92 -34.18
CA ARG A 163 9.95 5.82 -34.23
C ARG A 163 9.57 7.21 -33.72
N ALA A 164 10.48 7.89 -33.02
CA ALA A 164 10.21 9.23 -32.48
C ALA A 164 9.83 10.23 -33.56
N THR A 165 10.45 10.15 -34.73
CA THR A 165 10.08 10.87 -35.95
C THR A 165 9.17 10.05 -36.86
N GLU A 166 8.47 10.76 -37.74
CA GLU A 166 7.86 10.22 -38.96
C GLU A 166 8.79 10.56 -40.14
N ALA A 167 9.13 9.58 -40.99
CA ALA A 167 10.03 9.81 -42.13
C ALA A 167 9.29 10.57 -43.25
N ALA A 168 9.92 11.61 -43.80
CA ALA A 168 9.38 12.32 -44.96
C ALA A 168 9.28 11.39 -46.18
N ARG A 169 8.28 11.59 -47.04
CA ARG A 169 7.95 10.64 -48.12
C ARG A 169 9.04 10.62 -49.22
N GLY A 170 9.96 9.67 -49.10
CA GLY A 170 11.12 9.51 -50.00
C GLY A 170 12.47 9.78 -49.32
N ASP A 171 12.47 10.32 -48.10
CA ASP A 171 13.67 10.40 -47.28
C ASP A 171 14.05 9.02 -46.71
N LYS A 172 15.35 8.80 -46.55
CA LYS A 172 15.96 7.62 -45.92
C LYS A 172 16.66 7.94 -44.60
N SER A 173 16.71 9.21 -44.20
CA SER A 173 17.11 9.60 -42.85
C SER A 173 16.09 9.11 -41.83
N ASP A 174 16.58 8.74 -40.65
CA ASP A 174 15.75 8.41 -39.48
C ASP A 174 16.25 9.29 -38.33
N PRO A 175 15.78 10.55 -38.19
CA PRO A 175 16.28 11.46 -37.15
C PRO A 175 15.97 11.00 -35.72
N SER A 176 15.18 9.94 -35.54
CA SER A 176 15.10 9.22 -34.26
C SER A 176 16.42 8.54 -33.88
N LYS A 177 17.36 8.37 -34.83
CA LYS A 177 18.59 7.60 -34.72
C LYS A 177 19.82 8.48 -34.76
N VAL A 178 20.47 8.65 -33.62
CA VAL A 178 21.67 9.47 -33.45
C VAL A 178 22.90 8.58 -33.30
N ALA A 179 23.98 8.90 -34.01
CA ALA A 179 25.29 8.31 -33.80
C ALA A 179 26.02 9.04 -32.66
N LEU A 180 26.70 8.30 -31.80
CA LEU A 180 27.30 8.84 -30.57
C LEU A 180 28.81 8.94 -30.71
N ALA A 181 29.38 10.07 -30.26
CA ALA A 181 30.80 10.16 -29.95
C ALA A 181 31.13 9.28 -28.72
N GLU A 182 32.40 8.95 -28.50
CA GLU A 182 32.81 8.24 -27.28
C GLU A 182 32.77 9.18 -26.05
N GLY A 183 32.36 8.66 -24.89
CA GLY A 183 32.26 9.43 -23.65
C GLY A 183 30.96 10.23 -23.51
N TRP A 184 30.97 11.19 -22.57
CA TRP A 184 29.82 12.05 -22.24
C TRP A 184 29.56 13.12 -23.30
N GLN A 185 28.33 13.19 -23.79
CA GLN A 185 27.84 14.24 -24.69
C GLN A 185 26.38 14.58 -24.40
N THR A 186 25.90 15.71 -24.91
CA THR A 186 24.47 16.06 -24.92
C THR A 186 23.93 15.88 -26.34
N ILE A 187 22.90 15.05 -26.50
CA ILE A 187 22.20 14.82 -27.77
C ILE A 187 20.79 15.40 -27.71
N THR A 188 20.23 15.70 -28.89
CA THR A 188 18.80 16.01 -29.06
C THR A 188 18.23 15.11 -30.14
N ILE A 189 17.06 14.52 -29.87
CA ILE A 189 16.31 13.65 -30.77
C ILE A 189 14.93 14.27 -30.98
N PRO A 190 14.56 14.68 -32.21
CA PRO A 190 13.25 15.24 -32.49
C PRO A 190 12.13 14.20 -32.33
N ILE A 191 10.96 14.67 -31.94
CA ILE A 191 9.72 13.91 -31.75
C ILE A 191 8.65 14.56 -32.64
N SER A 192 8.06 13.79 -33.55
CA SER A 192 6.97 14.29 -34.40
C SER A 192 5.69 14.50 -33.59
N ALA A 193 4.92 15.54 -33.96
CA ALA A 193 3.63 15.84 -33.34
C ALA A 193 2.68 14.62 -33.33
N GLY A 194 1.89 14.46 -32.27
CA GLY A 194 0.99 13.31 -32.09
C GLY A 194 1.68 11.97 -31.80
N ARG A 195 2.99 11.97 -31.49
CA ARG A 195 3.67 10.80 -30.91
C ARG A 195 3.44 10.67 -29.40
N LEU A 196 3.33 11.79 -28.71
CA LEU A 196 3.01 11.89 -27.30
C LEU A 196 1.51 12.10 -27.09
N ALA A 197 1.01 11.73 -25.92
CA ALA A 197 -0.39 11.86 -25.50
C ALA A 197 -0.50 12.28 -24.04
N ASP A 198 -1.70 12.65 -23.58
CA ASP A 198 -2.01 12.83 -22.16
C ASP A 198 -1.85 11.50 -21.38
N GLY A 199 -1.31 11.57 -20.17
CA GLY A 199 -0.99 10.41 -19.33
C GLY A 199 0.40 9.82 -19.58
N GLU A 200 0.54 8.50 -19.38
CA GLU A 200 1.83 7.79 -19.44
C GLU A 200 2.29 7.53 -20.88
N ASN A 201 3.50 7.99 -21.20
CA ASN A 201 4.12 7.84 -22.51
C ASN A 201 5.33 6.91 -22.45
N GLN A 202 5.35 5.90 -23.32
CA GLN A 202 6.45 4.95 -23.37
C GLN A 202 7.60 5.48 -24.25
N LEU A 203 8.76 5.71 -23.64
CA LEU A 203 10.01 6.01 -24.33
C LEU A 203 10.87 4.74 -24.36
N VAL A 204 11.29 4.27 -25.54
CA VAL A 204 12.17 3.09 -25.68
C VAL A 204 13.47 3.50 -26.35
N PHE A 205 14.57 3.15 -25.70
CA PHE A 205 15.94 3.44 -26.09
C PHE A 205 16.54 2.16 -26.70
N GLU A 206 16.82 2.19 -28.00
CA GLU A 206 17.41 1.07 -28.75
C GLU A 206 18.87 1.38 -29.12
N THR A 207 19.81 0.76 -28.42
CA THR A 207 21.25 0.90 -28.65
C THR A 207 21.76 -0.12 -29.67
N SER A 208 22.68 0.30 -30.53
CA SER A 208 23.41 -0.55 -31.48
C SER A 208 24.88 -0.12 -31.57
N GLY A 209 25.77 -1.00 -32.04
CA GLY A 209 27.23 -0.83 -31.99
C GLY A 209 27.90 -1.83 -31.02
N ALA A 210 29.22 -1.71 -30.83
CA ALA A 210 30.00 -2.58 -29.96
C ALA A 210 29.58 -2.43 -28.48
N LYS A 211 29.49 -3.58 -27.78
CA LYS A 211 29.16 -3.75 -26.34
C LYS A 211 27.90 -3.03 -25.77
N GLY A 212 27.15 -2.29 -26.57
CA GLY A 212 25.68 -2.27 -26.56
C GLY A 212 24.94 -1.55 -25.42
N SER A 213 25.61 -1.00 -24.42
CA SER A 213 25.00 -0.19 -23.35
C SER A 213 25.35 1.29 -23.47
N ILE A 214 24.51 2.15 -22.90
CA ILE A 214 24.77 3.59 -22.71
C ILE A 214 24.40 3.98 -21.29
N ALA A 215 24.95 5.08 -20.78
CA ALA A 215 24.48 5.67 -19.53
C ALA A 215 23.77 7.00 -19.79
N ILE A 216 22.74 7.31 -19.01
CA ILE A 216 22.00 8.58 -19.04
C ILE A 216 22.28 9.31 -17.72
N GLY A 217 22.85 10.52 -17.80
CA GLY A 217 23.04 11.40 -16.66
C GLY A 217 21.76 12.18 -16.35
N TRP A 218 21.12 12.70 -17.40
CA TRP A 218 19.76 13.28 -17.36
C TRP A 218 19.11 13.23 -18.74
N LEU A 219 17.77 13.34 -18.77
CA LEU A 219 17.00 13.62 -19.98
C LEU A 219 15.91 14.66 -19.71
N ALA A 220 15.49 15.37 -20.75
CA ALA A 220 14.46 16.39 -20.72
C ALA A 220 13.57 16.30 -21.97
N LEU A 221 12.26 16.59 -21.81
CA LEU A 221 11.27 16.62 -22.88
C LEU A 221 10.85 18.08 -23.12
N GLY A 222 11.04 18.64 -24.31
CA GLY A 222 10.85 20.08 -24.56
C GLY A 222 10.45 20.48 -25.98
N ALA A 223 10.25 21.78 -26.20
CA ALA A 223 9.84 22.39 -27.48
C ALA A 223 11.00 22.77 -28.43
N GLY A 224 12.24 22.72 -27.93
CA GLY A 224 13.39 23.43 -28.51
C GLY A 224 13.59 24.80 -27.85
N GLY A 225 14.84 25.12 -27.50
CA GLY A 225 15.21 26.29 -26.70
C GLY A 225 16.43 25.97 -25.82
N THR A 226 16.97 26.99 -25.15
CA THR A 226 18.12 26.82 -24.23
C THR A 226 17.66 26.32 -22.87
N LEU A 227 17.67 24.99 -22.68
CA LEU A 227 17.85 24.40 -21.36
C LEU A 227 19.22 24.82 -20.80
N PRO A 228 19.41 24.88 -19.46
CA PRO A 228 20.74 24.95 -18.86
C PRO A 228 21.59 23.74 -19.25
N ASP A 229 22.92 23.89 -19.28
CA ASP A 229 23.88 22.81 -19.59
C ASP A 229 23.68 21.55 -18.72
N ASP A 230 23.22 21.75 -17.49
CA ASP A 230 22.61 20.71 -16.67
C ASP A 230 21.27 21.21 -16.08
N PRO A 231 20.11 20.77 -16.61
CA PRO A 231 18.81 21.24 -16.16
C PRO A 231 18.46 20.74 -14.74
N ARG A 232 19.18 19.76 -14.18
CA ARG A 232 19.02 19.35 -12.77
C ARG A 232 19.33 20.51 -11.82
N THR A 233 20.20 21.43 -12.23
CA THR A 233 20.62 22.56 -11.39
C THR A 233 19.52 23.58 -11.09
N ALA A 234 18.41 23.55 -11.85
CA ALA A 234 17.26 24.42 -11.66
C ALA A 234 16.30 23.96 -10.54
N ALA A 235 16.44 22.74 -10.03
CA ALA A 235 15.64 22.22 -8.92
C ALA A 235 16.49 21.34 -7.99
N LYS A 236 17.04 21.95 -6.94
CA LYS A 236 17.96 21.32 -5.98
C LYS A 236 17.30 21.09 -4.63
N PHE A 237 17.69 20.00 -3.98
CA PHE A 237 17.34 19.70 -2.59
C PHE A 237 18.59 19.87 -1.72
N ASP A 238 18.46 20.59 -0.61
CA ASP A 238 19.44 20.64 0.46
C ASP A 238 18.93 19.81 1.64
N ALA A 239 19.48 18.59 1.77
CA ALA A 239 19.11 17.66 2.84
C ALA A 239 19.70 18.05 4.22
N ALA A 240 20.70 18.94 4.27
CA ALA A 240 21.30 19.40 5.52
C ALA A 240 20.59 20.65 6.06
N GLY A 241 20.21 21.57 5.17
CA GLY A 241 19.35 22.72 5.47
C GLY A 241 17.85 22.41 5.53
N ASP A 242 17.43 21.20 5.16
CA ASP A 242 16.02 20.81 5.00
C ASP A 242 15.25 21.82 4.13
N ALA A 243 15.80 22.10 2.95
CA ALA A 243 15.31 23.12 2.02
C ALA A 243 15.29 22.67 0.56
N ILE A 244 14.52 23.40 -0.26
CA ILE A 244 14.43 23.21 -1.72
C ILE A 244 14.76 24.54 -2.39
N ALA A 245 15.74 24.55 -3.29
CA ALA A 245 16.08 25.70 -4.11
C ALA A 245 15.60 25.50 -5.55
N LEU A 246 14.66 26.34 -5.99
CA LEU A 246 14.04 26.29 -7.31
C LEU A 246 14.38 27.56 -8.09
N ALA A 247 14.91 27.40 -9.31
CA ALA A 247 15.06 28.51 -10.25
C ALA A 247 13.69 29.00 -10.75
N LYS A 248 13.62 30.23 -11.27
CA LYS A 248 12.38 30.81 -11.78
C LYS A 248 11.67 29.87 -12.77
N ASP A 249 10.38 29.64 -12.53
CA ASP A 249 9.51 28.76 -13.33
C ASP A 249 9.99 27.30 -13.44
N ALA A 250 10.91 26.87 -12.57
CA ALA A 250 11.18 25.47 -12.27
C ALA A 250 10.25 24.98 -11.16
N SER A 251 9.88 23.70 -11.22
CA SER A 251 8.99 23.08 -10.24
C SER A 251 9.38 21.65 -9.87
N VAL A 252 8.89 21.23 -8.70
CA VAL A 252 8.98 19.86 -8.19
C VAL A 252 7.60 19.35 -7.85
N VAL A 253 7.28 18.12 -8.23
CA VAL A 253 5.95 17.52 -8.09
C VAL A 253 6.03 16.16 -7.40
N TRP A 254 5.14 15.93 -6.43
CA TRP A 254 4.94 14.61 -5.81
C TRP A 254 3.51 14.12 -6.06
N TYR A 255 3.34 12.80 -6.16
CA TYR A 255 2.05 12.14 -6.25
C TYR A 255 1.71 11.53 -4.88
N VAL A 256 0.91 12.24 -4.09
CA VAL A 256 0.66 11.96 -2.66
C VAL A 256 -0.82 11.92 -2.33
N THR A 257 -1.21 11.17 -1.30
CA THR A 257 -2.56 11.29 -0.72
C THR A 257 -2.57 12.43 0.29
N VAL A 258 -3.51 13.37 0.20
CA VAL A 258 -3.66 14.43 1.20
C VAL A 258 -4.48 13.89 2.38
N PRO A 259 -3.99 14.01 3.62
CA PRO A 259 -4.71 13.57 4.82
C PRO A 259 -5.81 14.56 5.23
N ASP A 260 -6.74 14.09 6.05
CA ASP A 260 -7.81 14.92 6.61
C ASP A 260 -7.22 16.05 7.47
N GLY A 261 -7.59 17.30 7.19
CA GLY A 261 -6.98 18.48 7.82
C GLY A 261 -5.53 18.74 7.42
N GLY A 262 -5.08 18.20 6.28
CA GLY A 262 -3.73 18.42 5.75
C GLY A 262 -3.49 19.87 5.33
N HIS A 263 -2.38 20.45 5.79
CA HIS A 263 -1.89 21.77 5.37
C HIS A 263 -0.45 21.64 4.86
N LEU A 264 -0.05 22.36 3.82
CA LEU A 264 1.35 22.53 3.47
C LEU A 264 1.92 23.75 4.21
N VAL A 265 3.05 23.57 4.88
CA VAL A 265 3.82 24.64 5.53
C VAL A 265 5.25 24.69 5.00
N GLY A 266 5.86 25.86 5.08
CA GLY A 266 7.26 26.09 4.75
C GLY A 266 7.60 27.59 4.76
N GLU A 267 8.89 27.92 4.81
CA GLU A 267 9.40 29.28 4.97
C GLU A 267 10.11 29.76 3.70
N VAL A 268 9.85 31.00 3.28
CA VAL A 268 10.49 31.63 2.11
C VAL A 268 11.00 33.01 2.50
N ALA A 269 12.25 33.32 2.13
CA ALA A 269 12.89 34.59 2.49
C ALA A 269 12.67 35.69 1.45
N GLY A 270 12.49 36.93 1.93
CA GLY A 270 12.39 38.12 1.10
C GLY A 270 11.10 38.20 0.28
N ALA A 271 11.19 38.74 -0.94
CA ALA A 271 10.04 38.93 -1.85
C ALA A 271 9.78 37.74 -2.77
N CYS A 272 10.44 36.60 -2.56
CA CYS A 272 10.24 35.40 -3.37
C CYS A 272 8.95 34.67 -2.95
N THR A 273 8.30 33.99 -3.89
CA THR A 273 7.12 33.17 -3.58
C THR A 273 7.19 31.80 -4.23
N ILE A 274 6.54 30.83 -3.59
CA ILE A 274 6.35 29.47 -4.13
C ILE A 274 4.87 29.28 -4.40
N GLU A 275 4.50 29.03 -5.66
CA GLU A 275 3.15 28.62 -6.02
C GLU A 275 2.96 27.14 -5.67
N VAL A 276 1.96 26.88 -4.82
CA VAL A 276 1.53 25.55 -4.39
C VAL A 276 0.29 25.15 -5.18
N ARG A 277 0.34 23.99 -5.84
CA ARG A 277 -0.77 23.47 -6.65
C ARG A 277 -1.00 21.98 -6.34
N ALA A 278 -2.10 21.65 -5.70
CA ALA A 278 -2.59 20.28 -5.54
C ALA A 278 -3.73 20.04 -6.53
N ARG A 279 -3.59 19.03 -7.41
CA ARG A 279 -4.61 18.66 -8.41
C ARG A 279 -4.87 17.15 -8.41
N ALA A 280 -6.13 16.75 -8.29
CA ALA A 280 -6.57 15.36 -8.38
C ALA A 280 -7.06 14.99 -9.79
N SER A 281 -7.22 13.69 -10.08
CA SER A 281 -7.70 13.21 -11.39
C SER A 281 -9.15 13.61 -11.71
N ASP A 282 -9.98 13.84 -10.70
CA ASP A 282 -11.36 14.33 -10.84
C ASP A 282 -11.44 15.82 -11.26
N GLY A 283 -10.29 16.50 -11.38
CA GLY A 283 -10.19 17.91 -11.72
C GLY A 283 -10.29 18.86 -10.52
N THR A 284 -10.53 18.36 -9.30
CA THR A 284 -10.49 19.17 -8.07
C THR A 284 -9.11 19.82 -7.94
N PHE A 285 -9.09 21.07 -7.47
CA PHE A 285 -7.89 21.87 -7.28
C PHE A 285 -7.89 22.59 -5.92
N ALA A 286 -6.73 22.67 -5.29
CA ALA A 286 -6.43 23.47 -4.11
C ALA A 286 -5.00 24.03 -4.25
N GLY A 287 -4.74 25.21 -3.70
CA GLY A 287 -3.45 25.87 -3.88
C GLY A 287 -3.41 27.29 -3.35
N GLY A 288 -2.25 27.92 -3.49
CA GLY A 288 -1.96 29.26 -2.99
C GLY A 288 -0.50 29.63 -3.18
N LEU A 289 -0.07 30.71 -2.52
CA LEU A 289 1.34 31.09 -2.45
C LEU A 289 1.88 30.79 -1.05
N ILE A 290 3.13 30.33 -0.97
CA ILE A 290 3.96 30.48 0.22
C ILE A 290 4.85 31.70 0.02
N ALA A 291 4.86 32.60 1.00
CA ALA A 291 5.61 33.86 1.05
C ALA A 291 6.11 34.11 2.48
N ALA A 292 6.94 35.14 2.68
CA ALA A 292 7.54 35.45 3.99
C ALA A 292 6.50 35.80 5.08
N ASP A 293 5.35 36.35 4.69
CA ASP A 293 4.19 36.66 5.54
C ASP A 293 3.07 35.60 5.46
N GLN A 294 3.16 34.67 4.51
CA GLN A 294 2.20 33.57 4.30
C GLN A 294 2.92 32.20 4.26
N PRO A 295 3.33 31.63 5.40
CA PRO A 295 4.11 30.38 5.46
C PRO A 295 3.26 29.08 5.30
N ARG A 296 2.02 29.18 4.78
CA ARG A 296 1.04 28.08 4.80
C ARG A 296 0.05 28.15 3.62
N VAL A 297 -0.27 26.98 3.06
CA VAL A 297 -1.40 26.74 2.16
C VAL A 297 -2.28 25.61 2.72
N ASP A 298 -3.58 25.86 2.84
CA ASP A 298 -4.57 24.85 3.27
C ASP A 298 -4.84 23.85 2.13
N LEU A 299 -4.78 22.56 2.43
CA LEU A 299 -5.09 21.47 1.51
C LEU A 299 -6.29 20.62 2.00
N THR A 300 -7.04 21.07 3.01
CA THR A 300 -8.16 20.33 3.63
C THR A 300 -9.25 19.94 2.60
N ALA A 301 -9.45 20.73 1.55
CA ALA A 301 -10.34 20.40 0.42
C ALA A 301 -9.94 19.12 -0.35
N MET A 302 -8.69 18.65 -0.19
CA MET A 302 -8.14 17.44 -0.80
C MET A 302 -8.16 16.21 0.10
N ALA A 303 -8.70 16.30 1.32
CA ALA A 303 -8.83 15.19 2.26
C ALA A 303 -9.23 13.87 1.57
N GLY A 304 -8.40 12.84 1.73
CA GLY A 304 -8.59 11.50 1.16
C GLY A 304 -8.32 11.33 -0.34
N ARG A 305 -7.96 12.40 -1.08
CA ARG A 305 -7.61 12.35 -2.51
C ARG A 305 -6.12 12.15 -2.74
N VAL A 306 -5.78 11.51 -3.85
CA VAL A 306 -4.42 11.57 -4.40
C VAL A 306 -4.29 12.83 -5.25
N VAL A 307 -3.21 13.58 -5.07
CA VAL A 307 -2.93 14.81 -5.80
C VAL A 307 -1.54 14.78 -6.42
N ALA A 308 -1.41 15.39 -7.59
CA ALA A 308 -0.15 15.94 -8.03
C ALA A 308 0.05 17.25 -7.25
N LEU A 309 0.94 17.22 -6.24
CA LEU A 309 1.34 18.38 -5.45
C LEU A 309 2.59 19.00 -6.07
N ALA A 310 2.42 20.09 -6.80
CA ALA A 310 3.49 20.86 -7.43
C ALA A 310 3.86 22.10 -6.60
N LEU A 311 5.17 22.35 -6.47
CA LEU A 311 5.74 23.58 -5.94
C LEU A 311 6.55 24.26 -7.04
N THR A 312 6.26 25.53 -7.35
CA THR A 312 6.90 26.28 -8.45
C THR A 312 7.43 27.62 -7.96
N ALA A 313 8.68 27.97 -8.25
CA ALA A 313 9.21 29.28 -7.90
C ALA A 313 8.69 30.38 -8.83
N ARG A 314 8.17 31.46 -8.23
CA ARG A 314 7.69 32.66 -8.91
C ARG A 314 8.48 33.89 -8.48
N GLU A 315 8.37 34.95 -9.27
CA GLU A 315 9.09 36.23 -9.17
C GLU A 315 10.63 36.16 -9.24
N CYS A 316 11.28 35.53 -8.26
CA CYS A 316 12.73 35.52 -8.08
C CYS A 316 13.48 34.63 -9.11
N PRO A 317 14.75 34.96 -9.46
CA PRO A 317 15.61 34.10 -10.28
C PRO A 317 15.86 32.72 -9.66
N VAL A 318 15.97 32.67 -8.33
CA VAL A 318 15.94 31.45 -7.50
C VAL A 318 15.14 31.78 -6.24
N ALA A 319 14.24 30.89 -5.84
CA ALA A 319 13.55 30.93 -4.56
C ALA A 319 13.94 29.70 -3.73
N THR A 320 14.17 29.90 -2.43
CA THR A 320 14.44 28.83 -1.47
C THR A 320 13.25 28.66 -0.53
N LEU A 321 12.76 27.43 -0.42
CA LEU A 321 11.72 27.01 0.51
C LEU A 321 12.35 26.14 1.60
N ALA A 322 12.44 26.67 2.82
CA ALA A 322 12.93 25.93 3.98
C ALA A 322 11.80 25.19 4.70
N HIS A 323 12.14 24.07 5.32
CA HIS A 323 11.26 23.20 6.12
C HIS A 323 9.91 22.82 5.48
N PRO A 324 9.84 22.44 4.18
CA PRO A 324 8.57 22.11 3.53
C PRO A 324 7.98 20.78 4.05
N ARG A 325 6.79 20.85 4.65
CA ARG A 325 6.08 19.67 5.21
C ARG A 325 4.59 19.73 4.96
N ILE A 326 3.96 18.57 4.79
CA ILE A 326 2.51 18.45 5.03
C ILE A 326 2.32 18.14 6.52
N THR A 327 1.48 18.94 7.17
CA THR A 327 1.12 18.83 8.58
C THR A 327 -0.36 18.55 8.78
N VAL A 328 -0.70 17.96 9.93
CA VAL A 328 -2.08 17.80 10.42
C VAL A 328 -2.18 18.30 11.86
N HIS A 329 -3.41 18.55 12.33
CA HIS A 329 -3.65 19.05 13.69
C HIS A 329 -3.41 17.98 14.77
N GLY A 330 -2.96 18.44 15.94
CA GLY A 330 -2.58 17.62 17.09
C GLY A 330 -1.06 17.49 17.26
N PRO A 331 -0.58 17.13 18.47
CA PRO A 331 0.83 16.79 18.71
C PRO A 331 1.24 15.50 18.02
N ASP A 332 2.55 15.31 17.84
CA ASP A 332 3.13 14.01 17.44
C ASP A 332 2.70 12.90 18.43
N PRO A 333 2.27 11.72 17.94
CA PRO A 333 1.91 10.58 18.80
C PRO A 333 3.08 10.09 19.66
N VAL A 334 2.97 10.29 20.98
CA VAL A 334 3.97 9.81 21.95
C VAL A 334 3.84 8.31 22.16
N LEU A 335 4.90 7.57 21.85
CA LEU A 335 4.98 6.12 22.07
C LEU A 335 4.85 5.78 23.56
N ARG A 336 4.18 4.67 23.85
CA ARG A 336 4.04 4.14 25.22
C ARG A 336 5.40 3.65 25.75
N PRO A 337 5.68 3.79 27.05
CA PRO A 337 6.81 3.12 27.67
C PRO A 337 6.79 1.60 27.39
N LYS A 338 7.95 0.99 27.15
CA LYS A 338 8.03 -0.46 26.92
C LYS A 338 7.50 -1.22 28.13
N SER A 339 6.46 -2.02 27.91
CA SER A 339 5.93 -2.98 28.90
C SER A 339 6.91 -4.14 29.11
N ALA A 340 6.74 -4.90 30.18
CA ALA A 340 7.45 -6.17 30.36
C ALA A 340 7.20 -7.12 29.18
N PRO A 341 8.16 -7.97 28.75
CA PRO A 341 7.94 -8.96 27.70
C PRO A 341 6.73 -9.88 27.95
N PRO A 342 5.97 -10.29 26.92
CA PRO A 342 4.95 -11.32 27.07
C PRO A 342 5.62 -12.65 27.42
N ARG A 343 5.03 -13.44 28.33
CA ARG A 343 5.54 -14.80 28.61
C ARG A 343 5.13 -15.79 27.53
N TYR A 344 4.01 -15.56 26.85
CA TYR A 344 3.54 -16.42 25.78
C TYR A 344 3.34 -15.61 24.50
N ILE A 345 3.76 -16.17 23.37
CA ILE A 345 3.46 -15.61 22.05
C ILE A 345 2.78 -16.72 21.25
N VAL A 346 1.56 -16.46 20.78
CA VAL A 346 0.80 -17.38 19.92
C VAL A 346 0.68 -16.75 18.55
N LEU A 347 1.30 -17.34 17.54
CA LEU A 347 1.08 -17.01 16.13
C LEU A 347 0.09 -18.00 15.54
N TRP A 348 -1.16 -17.58 15.39
CA TRP A 348 -2.21 -18.35 14.72
C TRP A 348 -2.30 -17.93 13.26
N VAL A 349 -1.95 -18.84 12.35
CA VAL A 349 -2.23 -18.72 10.91
C VAL A 349 -3.44 -19.59 10.58
N MET A 350 -4.50 -18.96 10.07
CA MET A 350 -5.71 -19.61 9.59
C MET A 350 -5.65 -19.68 8.07
N ASP A 351 -5.28 -20.83 7.51
CA ASP A 351 -4.98 -21.04 6.09
C ASP A 351 -6.16 -20.62 5.19
N ALA A 352 -5.85 -19.92 4.09
CA ALA A 352 -6.81 -19.43 3.11
C ALA A 352 -7.94 -18.50 3.66
N LEU A 353 -7.80 -17.93 4.87
CA LEU A 353 -8.81 -17.05 5.49
C LEU A 353 -8.78 -15.61 4.93
N ARG A 354 -9.91 -15.19 4.34
CA ARG A 354 -10.07 -13.87 3.71
C ARG A 354 -10.51 -12.76 4.67
N ALA A 355 -9.94 -11.56 4.56
CA ALA A 355 -10.37 -10.37 5.31
C ALA A 355 -11.75 -9.83 4.88
N ASP A 356 -12.20 -10.08 3.64
CA ASP A 356 -13.49 -9.60 3.14
C ASP A 356 -14.68 -10.44 3.61
N ARG A 357 -14.44 -11.53 4.35
CA ARG A 357 -15.47 -12.43 4.88
C ARG A 357 -15.71 -12.31 6.38
N ILE A 358 -14.96 -11.45 7.09
CA ILE A 358 -15.05 -11.26 8.54
C ILE A 358 -15.59 -9.84 8.85
N PRO A 359 -16.71 -9.69 9.58
CA PRO A 359 -17.32 -8.40 9.94
C PRO A 359 -16.35 -7.36 10.54
N THR A 360 -15.48 -7.78 11.47
CA THR A 360 -14.42 -6.94 12.06
C THR A 360 -13.49 -6.27 11.02
N PHE A 361 -13.21 -6.93 9.89
CA PHE A 361 -12.30 -6.42 8.84
C PHE A 361 -13.03 -5.79 7.66
N THR A 362 -14.29 -6.19 7.42
CA THR A 362 -15.15 -5.70 6.34
C THR A 362 -16.61 -5.70 6.84
N PRO A 363 -17.17 -4.54 7.26
CA PRO A 363 -18.52 -4.45 7.77
C PRO A 363 -19.57 -4.97 6.78
N GLY A 364 -20.55 -5.74 7.26
CA GLY A 364 -21.58 -6.37 6.43
C GLY A 364 -21.18 -7.70 5.80
N ALA A 365 -19.96 -8.21 6.05
CA ALA A 365 -19.59 -9.59 5.68
C ALA A 365 -20.50 -10.64 6.36
N ARG A 366 -20.70 -11.78 5.71
CA ARG A 366 -21.75 -12.75 6.08
C ARG A 366 -21.40 -13.67 7.27
N ALA A 367 -20.12 -13.98 7.49
CA ALA A 367 -19.74 -14.95 8.51
C ALA A 367 -19.91 -14.38 9.92
N GLN A 368 -20.56 -15.13 10.80
CA GLN A 368 -20.68 -14.82 12.23
C GLN A 368 -19.35 -15.12 12.91
N THR A 369 -18.69 -14.09 13.47
CA THR A 369 -17.40 -14.20 14.15
C THR A 369 -17.40 -13.46 15.49
N PRO A 370 -18.29 -13.83 16.44
CA PRO A 370 -18.45 -13.11 17.70
C PRO A 370 -17.18 -13.08 18.55
N THR A 371 -16.27 -14.06 18.41
CA THR A 371 -15.00 -14.05 19.14
C THR A 371 -14.01 -13.06 18.56
N PHE A 372 -13.88 -12.98 17.23
CA PHE A 372 -13.13 -11.90 16.59
C PHE A 372 -13.70 -10.52 16.96
N ASP A 373 -15.03 -10.37 16.94
CA ASP A 373 -15.70 -9.09 17.19
C ASP A 373 -15.59 -8.64 18.66
N GLU A 374 -15.48 -9.56 19.62
CA GLU A 374 -15.14 -9.25 21.02
C GLU A 374 -13.65 -8.91 21.17
N LEU A 375 -12.76 -9.75 20.60
CA LEU A 375 -11.32 -9.59 20.72
C LEU A 375 -10.84 -8.28 20.08
N ALA A 376 -11.44 -7.86 18.97
CA ALA A 376 -11.15 -6.62 18.26
C ALA A 376 -11.23 -5.36 19.16
N LYS A 377 -12.15 -5.34 20.14
CA LYS A 377 -12.36 -4.20 21.05
C LYS A 377 -11.13 -3.86 21.91
N THR A 378 -10.23 -4.82 22.10
CA THR A 378 -9.05 -4.71 22.98
C THR A 378 -7.73 -4.96 22.23
N SER A 379 -7.77 -5.01 20.90
CA SER A 379 -6.65 -5.45 20.05
C SER A 379 -6.33 -4.44 18.95
N ALA A 380 -5.09 -4.45 18.46
CA ALA A 380 -4.74 -3.71 17.25
C ALA A 380 -5.22 -4.49 16.02
N VAL A 381 -6.13 -3.90 15.24
CA VAL A 381 -6.77 -4.53 14.07
C VAL A 381 -6.32 -3.82 12.79
N PHE A 382 -5.47 -4.47 12.01
CA PHE A 382 -4.94 -3.91 10.76
C PHE A 382 -5.88 -4.27 9.61
N ARG A 383 -6.66 -3.28 9.13
CA ARG A 383 -7.67 -3.48 8.07
C ARG A 383 -7.03 -3.59 6.68
N GLN A 384 -5.80 -3.13 6.53
CA GLN A 384 -5.00 -3.23 5.30
C GLN A 384 -3.71 -4.00 5.61
N PHE A 385 -3.78 -5.33 5.53
CA PHE A 385 -2.63 -6.20 5.73
C PHE A 385 -2.48 -7.14 4.52
N TYR A 386 -1.30 -7.15 3.90
CA TYR A 386 -0.99 -8.04 2.78
C TYR A 386 0.05 -9.11 3.12
N VAL A 387 -0.19 -10.29 2.57
CA VAL A 387 0.78 -11.37 2.46
C VAL A 387 1.61 -11.26 1.20
N GLN A 388 2.90 -11.59 1.29
CA GLN A 388 3.86 -11.36 0.21
C GLN A 388 3.84 -12.45 -0.87
N GLY A 389 3.17 -13.58 -0.60
CA GLY A 389 2.83 -14.61 -1.57
C GLY A 389 1.32 -14.81 -1.65
N ASN A 390 0.84 -15.33 -2.79
CA ASN A 390 -0.56 -15.69 -3.01
C ASN A 390 -0.85 -17.21 -2.82
N GLU A 391 0.12 -17.95 -2.28
CA GLU A 391 0.04 -19.35 -1.84
C GLU A 391 0.96 -19.60 -0.64
N SER A 392 0.73 -20.70 0.08
CA SER A 392 1.30 -20.96 1.40
C SER A 392 2.82 -20.90 1.49
N GLN A 393 3.59 -21.47 0.55
CA GLN A 393 5.04 -21.55 0.69
C GLN A 393 5.71 -20.19 0.59
N THR A 394 5.37 -19.41 -0.44
CA THR A 394 5.91 -18.06 -0.62
C THR A 394 5.53 -17.17 0.56
N SER A 395 4.27 -17.24 1.01
CA SER A 395 3.76 -16.41 2.12
C SER A 395 4.34 -16.80 3.48
N HIS A 396 4.27 -18.07 3.88
CA HIS A 396 4.86 -18.55 5.13
C HIS A 396 6.37 -18.28 5.16
N SER A 397 7.08 -18.36 4.03
CA SER A 397 8.52 -18.02 3.98
C SER A 397 8.80 -16.56 4.28
N SER A 398 7.95 -15.63 3.83
CA SER A 398 8.07 -14.20 4.15
C SER A 398 7.81 -13.95 5.65
N VAL A 399 6.77 -14.57 6.22
CA VAL A 399 6.47 -14.51 7.67
C VAL A 399 7.56 -15.16 8.52
N TRP A 400 8.13 -16.29 8.08
CA TRP A 400 9.18 -17.01 8.80
C TRP A 400 10.49 -16.22 8.88
N THR A 401 10.80 -15.40 7.89
CA THR A 401 12.12 -14.78 7.73
C THR A 401 12.12 -13.25 7.92
N GLY A 402 10.98 -12.58 7.76
CA GLY A 402 10.90 -11.12 7.68
C GLY A 402 11.47 -10.56 6.37
N LEU A 403 11.55 -11.38 5.31
CA LEU A 403 12.13 -11.06 4.00
C LEU A 403 11.07 -11.15 2.90
N TYR A 404 11.23 -10.41 1.81
CA TYR A 404 10.39 -10.54 0.62
C TYR A 404 10.82 -11.76 -0.25
N PRO A 405 9.95 -12.27 -1.15
CA PRO A 405 10.26 -13.39 -2.03
C PRO A 405 11.47 -13.19 -2.95
N ALA A 406 11.79 -11.94 -3.26
CA ALA A 406 13.00 -11.55 -4.00
C ALA A 406 14.32 -11.90 -3.26
N VAL A 407 14.29 -12.05 -1.94
CA VAL A 407 15.47 -12.37 -1.11
C VAL A 407 15.43 -13.82 -0.62
N HIS A 408 14.33 -14.29 -0.04
CA HIS A 408 14.25 -15.68 0.46
C HIS A 408 14.13 -16.73 -0.65
N GLY A 409 13.77 -16.32 -1.88
CA GLY A 409 13.76 -17.15 -3.09
C GLY A 409 12.63 -18.19 -3.17
N VAL A 410 12.10 -18.67 -2.04
CA VAL A 410 11.02 -19.67 -1.95
C VAL A 410 9.79 -19.24 -2.75
N ARG A 411 9.49 -20.01 -3.80
CA ARG A 411 8.45 -19.77 -4.82
C ARG A 411 8.08 -21.08 -5.50
N MET A 412 6.79 -21.40 -5.57
CA MET A 412 6.27 -22.61 -6.22
C MET A 412 6.30 -22.58 -7.76
N ALA A 413 6.49 -21.41 -8.38
CA ALA A 413 6.54 -21.24 -9.83
C ALA A 413 7.56 -20.16 -10.25
N GLY A 414 7.72 -19.95 -11.57
CA GLY A 414 8.65 -18.97 -12.13
C GLY A 414 10.11 -19.42 -12.11
N SER A 415 10.99 -18.62 -12.73
CA SER A 415 12.41 -18.96 -12.86
C SER A 415 13.18 -18.72 -11.55
N GLY A 416 14.03 -19.68 -11.19
CA GLY A 416 14.93 -19.60 -10.02
C GLY A 416 14.23 -19.74 -8.66
N GLY A 417 13.01 -20.28 -8.62
CA GLY A 417 12.33 -20.61 -7.36
C GLY A 417 12.96 -21.79 -6.62
N THR A 418 12.64 -21.91 -5.33
CA THR A 418 12.97 -23.05 -4.46
C THR A 418 11.73 -23.40 -3.61
N TYR A 419 11.64 -24.63 -3.09
CA TYR A 419 10.60 -25.05 -2.14
C TYR A 419 11.04 -24.96 -0.67
N ARG A 420 12.32 -24.60 -0.42
CA ARG A 420 12.97 -24.64 0.89
C ARG A 420 13.64 -23.31 1.22
N ILE A 421 13.39 -22.80 2.44
CA ILE A 421 14.08 -21.63 2.99
C ILE A 421 15.58 -21.96 3.13
N ASP A 422 16.43 -21.19 2.47
CA ASP A 422 17.89 -21.33 2.53
C ASP A 422 18.40 -21.33 3.99
N PRO A 423 19.27 -22.27 4.41
CA PRO A 423 19.86 -22.28 5.75
C PRO A 423 20.58 -20.98 6.16
N LYS A 424 21.04 -20.15 5.20
CA LYS A 424 21.63 -18.83 5.51
C LYS A 424 20.63 -17.80 6.05
N HIS A 425 19.33 -18.04 5.87
CA HIS A 425 18.28 -17.13 6.33
C HIS A 425 17.83 -17.50 7.74
N GLU A 426 17.88 -16.49 8.60
CA GLU A 426 17.32 -16.54 9.95
C GLU A 426 15.80 -16.76 9.90
N VAL A 427 15.27 -17.48 10.89
CA VAL A 427 13.85 -17.79 10.96
C VAL A 427 13.26 -17.62 12.36
N ILE A 428 11.95 -17.40 12.40
CA ILE A 428 11.11 -17.26 13.59
C ILE A 428 11.42 -18.27 14.70
N GLY A 429 11.49 -19.57 14.39
CA GLY A 429 11.78 -20.61 15.39
C GLY A 429 13.15 -20.42 16.04
N THR A 430 14.19 -20.12 15.24
CA THR A 430 15.53 -19.84 15.77
C THR A 430 15.54 -18.56 16.60
N LYS A 431 14.93 -17.47 16.11
CA LYS A 431 15.03 -16.15 16.76
C LYS A 431 14.19 -16.01 18.02
N LEU A 432 13.05 -16.69 18.12
CA LEU A 432 12.29 -16.72 19.38
C LEU A 432 12.92 -17.69 20.39
N ALA A 433 13.63 -18.73 19.96
CA ALA A 433 14.46 -19.56 20.84
C ALA A 433 15.69 -18.80 21.38
N GLU A 434 16.37 -18.01 20.54
CA GLU A 434 17.45 -17.10 20.96
C GLU A 434 16.96 -16.00 21.91
N ALA A 435 15.73 -15.51 21.74
CA ALA A 435 15.07 -14.60 22.66
C ALA A 435 14.57 -15.27 23.97
N GLY A 436 14.95 -16.52 24.21
CA GLY A 436 14.70 -17.24 25.47
C GLY A 436 13.36 -17.96 25.57
N MET A 437 12.59 -18.07 24.48
CA MET A 437 11.32 -18.79 24.49
C MET A 437 11.50 -20.29 24.23
N TYR A 438 10.69 -21.12 24.90
CA TYR A 438 10.43 -22.48 24.47
C TYR A 438 9.60 -22.46 23.18
N THR A 439 10.09 -23.07 22.11
CA THR A 439 9.49 -22.97 20.78
C THR A 439 8.75 -24.25 20.38
N THR A 440 7.44 -24.15 20.20
CA THR A 440 6.57 -25.28 19.82
C THR A 440 5.65 -24.95 18.63
N ALA A 441 5.25 -25.96 17.86
CA ALA A 441 4.42 -25.79 16.67
C ALA A 441 3.45 -26.95 16.42
N VAL A 442 2.21 -26.62 16.04
CA VAL A 442 1.25 -27.54 15.41
C VAL A 442 0.70 -26.93 14.12
N THR A 443 0.73 -27.67 13.02
CA THR A 443 0.15 -27.21 11.74
C THR A 443 -0.59 -28.30 10.98
N GLY A 444 -1.71 -27.92 10.36
CA GLY A 444 -2.43 -28.70 9.36
C GLY A 444 -1.95 -28.50 7.92
N ASN A 445 -1.13 -27.48 7.63
CA ASN A 445 -0.63 -27.22 6.27
C ASN A 445 0.55 -28.14 5.94
N GLY A 446 0.39 -29.06 4.98
CA GLY A 446 1.43 -30.02 4.60
C GLY A 446 2.67 -29.44 3.90
N PHE A 447 2.65 -28.18 3.46
CA PHE A 447 3.81 -27.48 2.90
C PHE A 447 4.72 -26.86 3.98
N VAL A 448 4.17 -26.56 5.17
CA VAL A 448 4.91 -26.01 6.33
C VAL A 448 5.56 -27.14 7.12
N ASN A 449 6.71 -27.64 6.64
CA ASN A 449 7.35 -28.86 7.14
C ASN A 449 8.89 -28.73 7.28
N ASP A 450 9.52 -29.75 7.88
CA ASP A 450 10.96 -29.79 8.15
C ASP A 450 11.84 -29.68 6.89
N SER A 451 11.53 -30.42 5.81
CA SER A 451 12.34 -30.37 4.59
C SER A 451 12.21 -29.06 3.80
N GLY A 452 11.13 -28.31 4.02
CA GLY A 452 10.99 -26.90 3.61
C GLY A 452 11.78 -25.90 4.47
N GLY A 453 12.33 -26.35 5.61
CA GLY A 453 13.10 -25.55 6.56
C GLY A 453 12.27 -24.88 7.67
N TYR A 454 10.96 -25.14 7.73
CA TYR A 454 10.05 -24.44 8.64
C TYR A 454 10.20 -24.86 10.11
N ALA A 455 10.73 -26.05 10.38
CA ALA A 455 10.96 -26.59 11.73
C ALA A 455 12.26 -26.07 12.40
N ARG A 456 13.10 -25.31 11.69
CA ARG A 456 14.37 -24.80 12.25
C ARG A 456 14.13 -23.97 13.51
N GLY A 457 14.79 -24.36 14.60
CA GLY A 457 14.75 -23.68 15.90
C GLY A 457 13.54 -24.02 16.79
N PHE A 458 12.59 -24.84 16.33
CA PHE A 458 11.53 -25.39 17.19
C PHE A 458 12.05 -26.55 18.04
N LYS A 459 11.65 -26.63 19.31
CA LYS A 459 11.92 -27.76 20.22
C LYS A 459 10.95 -28.92 20.00
N GLU A 460 9.70 -28.60 19.71
CA GLU A 460 8.67 -29.56 19.29
C GLU A 460 7.97 -29.02 18.02
N PHE A 461 7.92 -29.79 16.93
CA PHE A 461 7.30 -29.36 15.68
C PHE A 461 6.42 -30.48 15.10
N ARG A 462 5.12 -30.21 14.97
CA ARG A 462 4.12 -31.19 14.54
C ARG A 462 3.38 -30.74 13.28
N ASN A 463 3.69 -31.36 12.15
CA ASN A 463 2.87 -31.24 10.95
C ASN A 463 1.89 -32.42 10.90
N MET A 464 0.66 -32.18 11.37
CA MET A 464 -0.35 -33.23 11.53
C MET A 464 -0.84 -33.82 10.20
N MET A 465 -0.59 -33.14 9.07
CA MET A 465 -0.89 -33.63 7.72
C MET A 465 0.17 -34.64 7.27
N ARG A 466 1.45 -34.33 7.52
CA ARG A 466 2.57 -35.24 7.29
C ARG A 466 2.57 -36.43 8.25
N GLU A 467 2.12 -36.26 9.49
CA GLU A 467 1.87 -37.38 10.44
C GLU A 467 0.85 -38.39 9.88
N LYS A 468 -0.10 -37.95 9.05
CA LYS A 468 -1.04 -38.82 8.32
C LYS A 468 -0.51 -39.33 6.97
N GLY A 469 0.76 -39.06 6.62
CA GLY A 469 1.38 -39.48 5.37
C GLY A 469 0.94 -38.71 4.12
N VAL A 470 0.24 -37.57 4.27
CA VAL A 470 -0.32 -36.79 3.14
C VAL A 470 0.23 -35.36 3.09
N ILE A 471 0.05 -34.69 1.95
CA ILE A 471 0.43 -33.27 1.75
C ILE A 471 -0.80 -32.37 1.78
N ASN A 472 -1.84 -32.74 1.02
CA ASN A 472 -3.14 -32.11 1.00
C ASN A 472 -4.15 -33.12 1.53
N GLY A 473 -5.14 -32.68 2.30
CA GLY A 473 -6.10 -33.58 2.96
C GLY A 473 -6.96 -32.84 3.99
N VAL A 474 -7.54 -33.59 4.92
CA VAL A 474 -8.49 -33.06 5.91
C VAL A 474 -7.98 -33.21 7.34
N ILE A 475 -7.89 -32.08 8.03
CA ILE A 475 -7.70 -31.97 9.47
C ILE A 475 -8.60 -30.85 9.98
N TYR A 476 -9.34 -31.12 11.05
CA TYR A 476 -10.22 -30.13 11.65
C TYR A 476 -9.45 -29.26 12.64
N GLY A 477 -9.68 -27.95 12.62
CA GLY A 477 -9.04 -26.97 13.51
C GLY A 477 -9.15 -27.31 14.99
N ALA A 478 -10.25 -27.94 15.42
CA ALA A 478 -10.38 -28.45 16.78
C ALA A 478 -9.25 -29.42 17.16
N THR A 479 -8.88 -30.37 16.28
CA THR A 479 -7.81 -31.34 16.53
C THR A 479 -6.43 -30.68 16.63
N ILE A 480 -6.22 -29.60 15.86
CA ILE A 480 -4.99 -28.80 15.87
C ILE A 480 -4.91 -27.98 17.17
N VAL A 481 -6.01 -27.30 17.54
CA VAL A 481 -6.15 -26.57 18.81
C VAL A 481 -5.99 -27.51 20.01
N ASP A 482 -6.56 -28.72 19.98
CA ASP A 482 -6.37 -29.71 21.05
C ASP A 482 -4.91 -30.12 21.23
N ALA A 483 -4.15 -30.23 20.12
CA ALA A 483 -2.73 -30.57 20.15
C ALA A 483 -1.88 -29.38 20.64
N ALA A 484 -2.19 -28.18 20.18
CA ALA A 484 -1.51 -26.95 20.59
C ALA A 484 -1.73 -26.65 22.08
N LEU A 485 -2.96 -26.81 22.57
CA LEU A 485 -3.28 -26.70 23.99
C LEU A 485 -2.51 -27.72 24.83
N ARG A 486 -2.43 -28.99 24.39
CA ARG A 486 -1.62 -30.01 25.12
C ARG A 486 -0.14 -29.66 25.20
N GLN A 487 0.46 -29.10 24.14
CA GLN A 487 1.86 -28.68 24.17
C GLN A 487 2.08 -27.44 25.05
N LEU A 488 1.14 -26.48 25.04
CA LEU A 488 1.23 -25.29 25.88
C LEU A 488 0.98 -25.61 27.37
N ASP A 489 0.06 -26.52 27.69
CA ASP A 489 -0.21 -26.99 29.05
C ASP A 489 1.07 -27.58 29.70
N ALA A 490 1.75 -28.45 28.96
CA ALA A 490 3.02 -29.08 29.36
C ALA A 490 4.19 -28.09 29.53
N ARG A 491 4.02 -26.82 29.15
CA ARG A 491 5.04 -25.75 29.20
C ARG A 491 4.58 -24.50 29.95
N ARG A 492 3.51 -24.53 30.76
CA ARG A 492 3.01 -23.34 31.51
C ARG A 492 4.00 -22.71 32.52
N ALA A 493 5.07 -23.40 32.87
CA ALA A 493 6.18 -22.81 33.62
C ALA A 493 7.10 -21.93 32.75
N ASP A 494 7.26 -22.32 31.48
CA ASP A 494 8.26 -21.80 30.55
C ASP A 494 7.68 -20.65 29.69
N PRO A 495 8.41 -19.54 29.46
CA PRO A 495 8.02 -18.58 28.43
C PRO A 495 7.96 -19.30 27.07
N THR A 496 6.81 -19.31 26.40
CA THR A 496 6.57 -20.24 25.27
C THR A 496 6.07 -19.51 24.02
N PHE A 497 6.75 -19.75 22.89
CA PHE A 497 6.24 -19.43 21.56
C PHE A 497 5.51 -20.65 20.97
N LEU A 498 4.26 -20.44 20.57
CA LEU A 498 3.42 -21.42 19.89
C LEU A 498 3.09 -20.92 18.48
N PHE A 499 3.53 -21.64 17.45
CA PHE A 499 2.94 -21.54 16.12
C PHE A 499 1.74 -22.51 15.98
N MET A 500 0.60 -22.00 15.53
CA MET A 500 -0.60 -22.78 15.27
C MET A 500 -1.15 -22.51 13.86
N GLY A 501 -1.08 -23.51 12.97
CA GLY A 501 -1.61 -23.43 11.61
C GLY A 501 -2.90 -24.26 11.45
N THR A 502 -4.08 -23.62 11.42
CA THR A 502 -5.36 -24.29 11.10
C THR A 502 -5.68 -24.20 9.62
N ILE A 503 -6.45 -25.14 9.07
CA ILE A 503 -6.62 -25.32 7.61
C ILE A 503 -8.09 -25.43 7.15
N ASP A 504 -9.05 -25.04 7.99
CA ASP A 504 -10.47 -25.34 7.74
C ASP A 504 -11.10 -24.53 6.60
N THR A 505 -10.51 -23.40 6.22
CA THR A 505 -10.92 -22.51 5.11
C THR A 505 -10.29 -22.85 3.75
N HIS A 506 -9.33 -23.78 3.71
CA HIS A 506 -8.60 -24.19 2.49
C HIS A 506 -9.36 -25.29 1.70
N GLY A 507 -9.13 -25.38 0.40
CA GLY A 507 -9.70 -26.42 -0.47
C GLY A 507 -9.02 -27.79 -0.31
N PRO A 508 -9.74 -28.89 0.06
CA PRO A 508 -11.18 -29.08 -0.12
C PRO A 508 -12.04 -28.59 1.04
N TRP A 509 -12.98 -27.70 0.73
CA TRP A 509 -13.85 -27.06 1.73
C TRP A 509 -14.89 -28.03 2.30
N ILE A 510 -15.26 -27.88 3.58
CA ILE A 510 -16.09 -28.84 4.32
C ILE A 510 -17.20 -28.13 5.09
N ALA A 511 -18.45 -28.56 4.89
CA ALA A 511 -19.64 -28.01 5.52
C ALA A 511 -19.62 -28.21 7.05
N ARG A 512 -19.51 -27.13 7.83
CA ARG A 512 -19.43 -27.22 9.29
C ARG A 512 -20.82 -27.09 9.92
N LYS A 513 -21.26 -28.13 10.62
CA LYS A 513 -22.49 -28.13 11.43
C LYS A 513 -22.21 -27.52 12.81
N PRO A 514 -23.10 -26.67 13.37
CA PRO A 514 -24.40 -26.29 12.83
C PRO A 514 -24.37 -25.19 11.75
N TRP A 515 -23.29 -24.39 11.67
CA TRP A 515 -23.22 -23.12 10.91
C TRP A 515 -23.64 -23.18 9.44
N ILE A 516 -23.42 -24.29 8.72
CA ILE A 516 -23.87 -24.45 7.33
C ILE A 516 -25.38 -24.24 7.16
N GLY A 517 -26.20 -24.57 8.17
CA GLY A 517 -27.65 -24.32 8.17
C GLY A 517 -28.04 -22.84 8.25
N ILE A 518 -27.11 -21.96 8.66
CA ILE A 518 -27.29 -20.50 8.71
C ILE A 518 -27.09 -19.92 7.31
N TYR A 519 -26.03 -20.36 6.60
CA TYR A 519 -25.62 -19.78 5.31
C TYR A 519 -26.24 -20.46 4.09
N SER A 520 -26.73 -21.69 4.24
CA SER A 520 -27.46 -22.46 3.22
C SER A 520 -28.64 -23.20 3.87
N PRO A 521 -29.70 -22.46 4.26
CA PRO A 521 -30.88 -23.03 4.88
C PRO A 521 -31.73 -23.85 3.89
N GLY A 522 -32.38 -24.90 4.39
CA GLY A 522 -33.24 -25.77 3.60
C GLY A 522 -32.50 -26.90 2.86
N PRO A 523 -33.23 -27.74 2.09
CA PRO A 523 -32.67 -28.90 1.41
C PRO A 523 -32.00 -28.50 0.08
N TYR A 524 -30.70 -28.19 0.13
CA TYR A 524 -29.86 -28.08 -1.07
C TYR A 524 -29.75 -29.44 -1.79
N LYS A 525 -29.88 -29.45 -3.13
CA LYS A 525 -30.00 -30.68 -3.94
C LYS A 525 -28.84 -30.93 -4.92
N GLY A 526 -27.91 -30.00 -5.07
CA GLY A 526 -26.75 -30.16 -5.94
C GLY A 526 -25.65 -31.07 -5.33
N PRO A 527 -24.48 -31.18 -5.99
CA PRO A 527 -23.43 -32.12 -5.60
C PRO A 527 -22.70 -31.76 -4.30
N PHE A 528 -22.61 -30.46 -3.95
CA PHE A 528 -21.77 -29.96 -2.84
C PHE A 528 -22.46 -30.08 -1.47
N GLN A 529 -22.83 -31.32 -1.12
CA GLN A 529 -23.59 -31.65 0.09
C GLN A 529 -22.77 -31.42 1.37
N GLU A 530 -21.65 -32.13 1.52
CA GLU A 530 -20.74 -31.98 2.68
C GLU A 530 -19.36 -31.44 2.28
N PHE A 531 -18.91 -31.71 1.05
CA PHE A 531 -17.57 -31.36 0.56
C PHE A 531 -17.64 -30.55 -0.73
N GLY A 532 -16.78 -29.53 -0.84
CA GLY A 532 -16.38 -28.92 -2.11
C GLY A 532 -15.04 -29.51 -2.55
N THR A 533 -15.05 -30.57 -3.37
CA THR A 533 -13.81 -31.26 -3.74
C THR A 533 -13.13 -30.64 -4.96
N ALA A 534 -11.79 -30.67 -4.96
CA ALA A 534 -10.97 -30.24 -6.08
C ALA A 534 -11.26 -31.04 -7.38
N LYS A 535 -11.70 -32.31 -7.25
CA LYS A 535 -12.05 -33.16 -8.39
C LYS A 535 -13.31 -32.65 -9.12
N ASP A 536 -14.35 -32.33 -8.37
CA ASP A 536 -15.65 -31.93 -8.93
C ASP A 536 -15.59 -30.53 -9.58
N LEU A 537 -14.62 -29.71 -9.16
CA LEU A 537 -14.28 -28.42 -9.74
C LEU A 537 -13.22 -28.51 -10.86
N GLY A 538 -12.76 -29.72 -11.20
CA GLY A 538 -11.83 -29.95 -12.31
C GLY A 538 -10.43 -29.38 -12.09
N PHE A 539 -9.95 -29.29 -10.84
CA PHE A 539 -8.53 -28.98 -10.59
C PHE A 539 -7.67 -30.10 -11.19
N LYS A 540 -6.71 -29.70 -12.03
CA LYS A 540 -5.72 -30.60 -12.63
C LYS A 540 -4.46 -30.64 -11.76
N PRO A 541 -3.68 -31.74 -11.74
CA PRO A 541 -2.37 -31.75 -11.09
C PRO A 541 -1.50 -30.60 -11.60
N GLY A 542 -0.93 -29.79 -10.69
CA GLY A 542 -0.17 -28.59 -11.03
C GLY A 542 -1.02 -27.36 -11.42
N SER A 543 -2.36 -27.46 -11.44
CA SER A 543 -3.24 -26.29 -11.55
C SER A 543 -3.50 -25.69 -10.19
N MET A 544 -3.45 -24.37 -10.12
CA MET A 544 -3.76 -23.57 -8.93
C MET A 544 -5.20 -23.00 -8.96
N GLY A 545 -6.01 -23.46 -9.92
CA GLY A 545 -7.43 -23.16 -9.94
C GLY A 545 -8.29 -24.20 -10.67
N CYS A 546 -9.59 -24.07 -10.49
CA CYS A 546 -10.61 -24.90 -11.14
C CYS A 546 -10.72 -24.68 -12.65
N SER A 547 -11.13 -25.73 -13.38
CA SER A 547 -11.54 -25.61 -14.79
C SER A 547 -13.04 -25.84 -15.02
N ILE A 548 -13.80 -26.19 -13.97
CA ILE A 548 -15.26 -26.30 -13.98
C ILE A 548 -15.83 -25.18 -13.12
N ILE A 549 -16.78 -24.43 -13.67
CA ILE A 549 -17.48 -23.34 -12.97
C ILE A 549 -18.92 -23.80 -12.76
N PRO A 550 -19.36 -24.04 -11.50
CA PRO A 550 -20.69 -24.54 -11.23
C PRO A 550 -21.83 -23.54 -11.57
N PRO A 551 -23.09 -24.00 -11.62
CA PRO A 551 -24.27 -23.15 -11.57
C PRO A 551 -24.26 -22.17 -10.37
N LYS A 552 -25.04 -21.08 -10.46
CA LYS A 552 -25.08 -20.05 -9.40
C LYS A 552 -25.47 -20.61 -8.02
N GLU A 553 -26.44 -21.53 -7.96
CA GLU A 553 -26.86 -22.16 -6.70
C GLU A 553 -25.72 -22.94 -6.03
N ASP A 554 -24.95 -23.68 -6.83
CA ASP A 554 -23.79 -24.44 -6.37
C ASP A 554 -22.63 -23.54 -5.94
N ILE A 555 -22.41 -22.40 -6.61
CA ILE A 555 -21.46 -21.36 -6.19
C ILE A 555 -21.85 -20.79 -4.82
N GLU A 556 -23.13 -20.48 -4.60
CA GLU A 556 -23.61 -19.98 -3.31
C GLU A 556 -23.56 -21.05 -2.21
N ARG A 557 -23.75 -22.33 -2.55
CA ARG A 557 -23.49 -23.45 -1.63
C ARG A 557 -22.03 -23.52 -1.22
N LEU A 558 -21.09 -23.43 -2.17
CA LEU A 558 -19.65 -23.46 -1.87
C LEU A 558 -19.22 -22.25 -1.02
N ARG A 559 -19.78 -21.07 -1.28
CA ARG A 559 -19.60 -19.88 -0.43
C ARG A 559 -20.17 -20.08 0.98
N ALA A 560 -21.33 -20.71 1.11
CA ALA A 560 -21.93 -21.03 2.41
C ALA A 560 -21.11 -22.10 3.19
N ILE A 561 -20.46 -23.02 2.48
CA ILE A 561 -19.50 -23.96 3.07
C ILE A 561 -18.27 -23.20 3.62
N TYR A 562 -17.67 -22.31 2.83
CA TYR A 562 -16.53 -21.48 3.27
C TYR A 562 -16.89 -20.62 4.49
N ASP A 563 -18.02 -19.88 4.44
CA ASP A 563 -18.46 -19.05 5.57
C ASP A 563 -18.78 -19.91 6.82
N SER A 564 -19.22 -21.17 6.65
CA SER A 564 -19.38 -22.11 7.78
C SER A 564 -18.05 -22.53 8.43
N ALA A 565 -16.96 -22.60 7.65
CA ALA A 565 -15.63 -22.88 8.16
C ALA A 565 -15.04 -21.69 8.92
N ILE A 566 -15.38 -20.45 8.55
CA ILE A 566 -14.99 -19.24 9.31
C ILE A 566 -15.63 -19.27 10.71
N SER A 567 -16.96 -19.42 10.81
CA SER A 567 -17.63 -19.45 12.12
C SER A 567 -17.24 -20.66 12.98
N TYR A 568 -16.84 -21.77 12.35
CA TYR A 568 -16.24 -22.90 13.07
C TYR A 568 -14.86 -22.53 13.66
N GLN A 569 -14.00 -21.83 12.91
CA GLN A 569 -12.70 -21.37 13.41
C GLN A 569 -12.85 -20.29 14.50
N ASP A 570 -13.83 -19.38 14.41
CA ASP A 570 -14.16 -18.45 15.49
C ASP A 570 -14.54 -19.18 16.79
N ALA A 571 -15.36 -20.23 16.70
CA ALA A 571 -15.69 -21.06 17.85
C ALA A 571 -14.48 -21.84 18.41
N GLN A 572 -13.48 -22.18 17.57
CA GLN A 572 -12.21 -22.73 18.05
C GLN A 572 -11.33 -21.66 18.72
N LEU A 573 -11.34 -20.43 18.22
CA LEU A 573 -10.66 -19.28 18.80
C LEU A 573 -11.20 -18.99 20.20
N GLY A 574 -12.52 -18.94 20.39
CA GLY A 574 -13.13 -18.78 21.71
C GLY A 574 -12.75 -19.90 22.67
N ARG A 575 -12.81 -21.16 22.22
CA ARG A 575 -12.40 -22.31 23.03
C ARG A 575 -10.93 -22.25 23.45
N PHE A 576 -10.04 -21.76 22.58
CA PHE A 576 -8.62 -21.56 22.89
C PHE A 576 -8.43 -20.44 23.92
N ILE A 577 -9.03 -19.27 23.71
CA ILE A 577 -8.93 -18.10 24.61
C ILE A 577 -9.47 -18.42 26.01
N GLU A 578 -10.64 -19.05 26.12
CA GLU A 578 -11.20 -19.44 27.43
C GLU A 578 -10.32 -20.47 28.16
N GLN A 579 -9.59 -21.32 27.45
CA GLN A 579 -8.63 -22.22 28.08
C GLN A 579 -7.39 -21.48 28.60
N LEU A 580 -6.89 -20.45 27.89
CA LEU A 580 -5.80 -19.59 28.37
C LEU A 580 -6.20 -18.77 29.61
N LYS A 581 -7.45 -18.27 29.64
CA LYS A 581 -8.05 -17.61 30.82
C LYS A 581 -8.17 -18.57 32.00
N THR A 582 -8.70 -19.78 31.76
CA THR A 582 -8.83 -20.85 32.77
C THR A 582 -7.48 -21.26 33.38
N TRP A 583 -6.40 -21.18 32.61
CA TRP A 583 -5.03 -21.41 33.11
C TRP A 583 -4.36 -20.20 33.77
N GLY A 584 -5.00 -19.03 33.77
CA GLY A 584 -4.44 -17.78 34.32
C GLY A 584 -3.28 -17.19 33.51
N ILE A 585 -3.15 -17.53 32.22
CA ILE A 585 -2.02 -17.09 31.38
C ILE A 585 -2.42 -16.09 30.28
N TRP A 586 -3.72 -15.80 30.12
CA TRP A 586 -4.23 -14.88 29.10
C TRP A 586 -3.56 -13.50 29.14
N ASP A 587 -3.52 -12.84 30.30
CA ASP A 587 -2.94 -11.48 30.45
C ASP A 587 -1.41 -11.43 30.29
N GLN A 588 -0.77 -12.59 30.10
CA GLN A 588 0.66 -12.74 29.81
C GLN A 588 0.93 -13.21 28.36
N THR A 589 -0.13 -13.32 27.55
CA THR A 589 -0.09 -13.85 26.18
C THR A 589 -0.26 -12.73 25.15
N MET A 590 0.69 -12.62 24.22
CA MET A 590 0.50 -11.93 22.95
C MET A 590 -0.10 -12.92 21.95
N LEU A 591 -1.30 -12.62 21.43
CA LEU A 591 -1.96 -13.44 20.41
C LEU A 591 -1.99 -12.67 19.07
N VAL A 592 -1.30 -13.21 18.07
CA VAL A 592 -1.28 -12.73 16.69
C VAL A 592 -2.12 -13.67 15.84
N ILE A 593 -3.17 -13.15 15.19
CA ILE A 593 -4.05 -13.92 14.29
C ILE A 593 -3.92 -13.36 12.88
N THR A 594 -3.62 -14.23 11.91
CA THR A 594 -3.51 -13.89 10.48
C THR A 594 -3.93 -15.08 9.60
N ALA A 595 -3.93 -14.89 8.27
CA ALA A 595 -3.81 -15.99 7.30
C ALA A 595 -2.45 -15.94 6.58
N ASP A 596 -2.19 -16.94 5.74
CA ASP A 596 -1.10 -16.97 4.77
C ASP A 596 -1.55 -16.53 3.36
N HIS A 597 -2.82 -16.76 3.00
CA HIS A 597 -3.51 -16.17 1.85
C HIS A 597 -5.04 -16.21 2.06
N GLY A 598 -5.79 -15.70 1.08
CA GLY A 598 -7.24 -15.90 0.96
C GLY A 598 -7.59 -17.07 0.04
N GLU A 599 -8.78 -17.05 -0.56
CA GLU A 599 -9.30 -18.08 -1.45
C GLU A 599 -10.20 -17.45 -2.52
N GLU A 600 -10.05 -17.77 -3.82
CA GLU A 600 -11.02 -17.33 -4.83
C GLU A 600 -12.28 -18.22 -4.76
N LEU A 601 -13.44 -17.60 -4.63
CA LEU A 601 -14.75 -18.22 -4.41
C LEU A 601 -15.70 -17.84 -5.56
N PHE A 602 -15.24 -18.08 -6.79
CA PHE A 602 -15.93 -17.84 -8.06
C PHE A 602 -16.11 -16.36 -8.44
N GLU A 603 -15.44 -15.43 -7.75
CA GLU A 603 -15.24 -14.07 -8.27
C GLU A 603 -14.56 -14.12 -9.66
N ASP A 604 -15.12 -13.40 -10.63
CA ASP A 604 -14.71 -13.44 -12.06
C ASP A 604 -14.52 -14.85 -12.66
N ARG A 605 -15.25 -15.85 -12.16
CA ARG A 605 -15.11 -17.27 -12.56
C ARG A 605 -13.72 -17.87 -12.24
N ARG A 606 -13.04 -17.40 -11.19
CA ARG A 606 -11.84 -18.05 -10.62
C ARG A 606 -12.16 -18.75 -9.30
N CYS A 607 -11.52 -19.88 -9.03
CA CYS A 607 -11.53 -20.46 -7.69
C CYS A 607 -10.23 -21.20 -7.36
N GLY A 608 -9.85 -21.21 -6.07
CA GLY A 608 -8.52 -21.61 -5.61
C GLY A 608 -7.62 -20.42 -5.26
N HIS A 609 -6.34 -20.67 -5.06
CA HIS A 609 -5.31 -19.71 -4.61
C HIS A 609 -4.02 -19.92 -5.41
N GLY A 610 -3.10 -18.94 -5.41
CA GLY A 610 -1.94 -18.92 -6.31
C GLY A 610 -2.23 -18.41 -7.74
N GLY A 611 -3.51 -18.29 -8.12
CA GLY A 611 -3.96 -17.90 -9.46
C GLY A 611 -4.01 -16.39 -9.75
N SER A 612 -4.02 -15.52 -8.72
CA SER A 612 -4.12 -14.06 -8.91
C SER A 612 -3.48 -13.25 -7.76
N LEU A 613 -3.52 -11.92 -7.85
CA LEU A 613 -3.13 -10.97 -6.79
C LEU A 613 -4.30 -10.09 -6.32
N ARG A 614 -5.52 -10.60 -6.42
CA ARG A 614 -6.75 -9.90 -5.99
C ARG A 614 -6.83 -9.82 -4.46
N ASP A 615 -7.56 -8.85 -3.91
CA ASP A 615 -7.70 -8.73 -2.45
C ASP A 615 -8.29 -10.01 -1.83
N THR A 616 -9.11 -10.75 -2.59
CA THR A 616 -9.61 -12.09 -2.26
C THR A 616 -8.52 -13.15 -2.02
N LEU A 617 -7.27 -12.91 -2.42
CA LEU A 617 -6.11 -13.78 -2.16
C LEU A 617 -5.02 -13.13 -1.31
N VAL A 618 -4.79 -11.82 -1.44
CA VAL A 618 -3.65 -11.16 -0.77
C VAL A 618 -4.03 -10.28 0.42
N ARG A 619 -5.29 -9.88 0.59
CA ARG A 619 -5.79 -9.16 1.77
C ARG A 619 -6.35 -10.14 2.80
N VAL A 620 -5.55 -10.44 3.81
CA VAL A 620 -5.88 -11.38 4.88
C VAL A 620 -6.07 -10.62 6.20
N PRO A 621 -6.80 -11.17 7.20
CA PRO A 621 -6.90 -10.50 8.49
C PRO A 621 -5.53 -10.37 9.15
N LEU A 622 -5.32 -9.30 9.92
CA LEU A 622 -4.30 -9.26 10.98
C LEU A 622 -4.89 -8.60 12.23
N LEU A 623 -4.90 -9.35 13.33
CA LEU A 623 -5.25 -8.88 14.67
C LEU A 623 -4.10 -9.21 15.62
N ILE A 624 -3.70 -8.24 16.45
CA ILE A 624 -2.73 -8.43 17.53
C ILE A 624 -3.39 -8.07 18.86
N HIS A 625 -3.70 -9.08 19.67
CA HIS A 625 -4.15 -8.90 21.05
C HIS A 625 -2.95 -8.93 21.99
N ASP A 626 -2.62 -7.78 22.56
CA ASP A 626 -1.61 -7.62 23.60
C ASP A 626 -1.73 -6.21 24.25
N PRO A 627 -2.78 -5.98 25.08
CA PRO A 627 -3.30 -4.64 25.39
C PRO A 627 -2.34 -3.71 26.15
N ALA A 628 -1.28 -4.25 26.76
CA ALA A 628 -0.23 -3.45 27.39
C ALA A 628 0.61 -2.69 26.35
N ARG A 629 1.08 -3.37 25.29
CA ARG A 629 1.90 -2.78 24.21
C ARG A 629 1.04 -2.21 23.08
N PHE A 630 -0.10 -2.81 22.77
CA PHE A 630 -0.95 -2.48 21.62
C PHE A 630 -2.29 -1.91 22.11
N PRO A 631 -2.59 -0.60 21.95
CA PRO A 631 -3.92 -0.08 22.24
C PRO A 631 -4.96 -0.72 21.32
N GLY A 632 -6.15 -1.00 21.87
CA GLY A 632 -7.29 -1.47 21.09
C GLY A 632 -7.73 -0.42 20.06
N GLY A 633 -7.95 -0.84 18.81
CA GLY A 633 -8.42 0.03 17.74
C GLY A 633 -8.02 -0.43 16.35
N PHE A 634 -8.63 0.19 15.35
CA PHE A 634 -8.35 -0.09 13.93
C PHE A 634 -7.13 0.71 13.44
N ILE A 635 -6.42 0.12 12.48
CA ILE A 635 -5.31 0.70 11.71
C ILE A 635 -5.65 0.52 10.22
N ASP A 636 -5.55 1.59 9.42
CA ASP A 636 -5.85 1.59 7.99
C ASP A 636 -4.60 1.74 7.12
N GLU A 637 -3.50 2.14 7.72
CA GLU A 637 -2.17 2.14 7.14
C GLU A 637 -1.72 0.71 6.79
N GLY A 638 -1.08 0.55 5.62
CA GLY A 638 -0.66 -0.74 5.11
C GLY A 638 0.38 -1.44 5.99
N ALA A 639 0.08 -2.68 6.40
CA ALA A 639 0.97 -3.60 7.08
C ALA A 639 1.25 -4.85 6.22
N GLU A 640 2.29 -5.62 6.54
CA GLU A 640 2.73 -6.78 5.75
C GLU A 640 3.21 -7.98 6.57
N GLY A 641 3.10 -9.19 6.02
CA GLY A 641 3.56 -10.43 6.67
C GLY A 641 5.03 -10.43 7.09
N VAL A 642 5.90 -9.72 6.37
CA VAL A 642 7.31 -9.51 6.76
C VAL A 642 7.49 -8.74 8.09
N ASP A 643 6.47 -8.03 8.55
CA ASP A 643 6.50 -7.21 9.78
C ASP A 643 6.19 -8.04 11.05
N ILE A 644 5.57 -9.23 10.91
CA ILE A 644 5.13 -10.07 12.03
C ILE A 644 6.32 -10.49 12.92
N LEU A 645 7.39 -11.03 12.33
CA LEU A 645 8.57 -11.49 13.08
C LEU A 645 9.32 -10.35 13.80
N PRO A 646 9.64 -9.22 13.14
CA PRO A 646 10.13 -8.01 13.82
C PRO A 646 9.23 -7.54 14.98
N THR A 647 7.91 -7.62 14.84
CA THR A 647 6.95 -7.20 15.88
C THR A 647 7.03 -8.08 17.13
N MET A 648 7.11 -9.40 16.97
CA MET A 648 7.24 -10.34 18.11
C MET A 648 8.59 -10.19 18.83
N LEU A 649 9.68 -9.93 18.09
CA LEU A 649 10.99 -9.68 18.69
C LEU A 649 11.05 -8.36 19.46
N ASP A 650 10.46 -7.29 18.93
CA ASP A 650 10.38 -5.99 19.62
C ASP A 650 9.52 -6.05 20.90
N ALA A 651 8.45 -6.86 20.89
CA ALA A 651 7.61 -7.15 22.06
C ALA A 651 8.38 -7.92 23.17
N LEU A 652 9.37 -8.74 22.80
CA LEU A 652 10.30 -9.40 23.73
C LEU A 652 11.48 -8.50 24.16
N GLY A 653 11.69 -7.36 23.49
CA GLY A 653 12.90 -6.54 23.66
C GLY A 653 14.16 -7.16 23.02
N ALA A 654 14.00 -8.15 22.15
CA ALA A 654 15.09 -8.84 21.46
C ALA A 654 15.76 -7.96 20.38
N PRO A 655 17.02 -8.22 20.00
CA PRO A 655 17.69 -7.48 18.95
C PRO A 655 17.02 -7.68 17.58
N PRO A 656 17.09 -6.68 16.68
CA PRO A 656 16.56 -6.79 15.32
C PRO A 656 17.36 -7.82 14.51
N ILE A 657 16.68 -8.56 13.64
CA ILE A 657 17.31 -9.53 12.73
C ILE A 657 18.20 -8.78 11.71
N PRO A 658 19.49 -9.13 11.56
CA PRO A 658 20.35 -8.57 10.52
C PRO A 658 19.79 -8.84 9.12
N GLY A 659 19.56 -7.78 8.35
CA GLY A 659 19.05 -7.88 6.97
C GLY A 659 17.54 -8.18 6.83
N ALA A 660 16.77 -8.20 7.92
CA ALA A 660 15.30 -8.25 7.81
C ALA A 660 14.75 -7.00 7.10
N GLN A 661 13.70 -7.21 6.31
CA GLN A 661 13.14 -6.20 5.41
C GLN A 661 11.90 -5.53 6.00
N GLY A 662 11.13 -6.26 6.82
CA GLY A 662 10.00 -5.74 7.61
C GLY A 662 10.39 -4.89 8.82
N HIS A 663 9.40 -4.39 9.54
CA HIS A 663 9.52 -3.49 10.69
C HIS A 663 8.55 -3.91 11.83
N SER A 664 8.74 -3.45 13.07
CA SER A 664 7.79 -3.71 14.16
C SER A 664 6.50 -2.91 13.94
N LEU A 665 5.33 -3.55 14.05
CA LEU A 665 4.04 -2.86 13.94
C LEU A 665 3.65 -2.11 15.23
N ALA A 666 4.42 -2.24 16.32
CA ALA A 666 4.11 -1.61 17.60
C ALA A 666 4.02 -0.06 17.56
N PRO A 667 4.92 0.69 16.87
CA PRO A 667 4.80 2.14 16.77
C PRO A 667 3.51 2.58 16.04
N LEU A 668 3.18 1.91 14.93
CA LEU A 668 1.99 2.19 14.13
C LEU A 668 0.70 1.86 14.90
N ALA A 669 0.68 0.72 15.61
CA ALA A 669 -0.40 0.38 16.53
C ALA A 669 -0.58 1.44 17.62
N GLN A 670 0.51 1.99 18.18
CA GLN A 670 0.46 3.04 19.20
C GLN A 670 0.11 4.44 18.68
N GLY A 671 0.20 4.67 17.37
CA GLY A 671 -0.19 5.92 16.71
C GLY A 671 0.92 6.58 15.87
N ALA A 672 2.18 6.26 16.11
CA ALA A 672 3.30 6.89 15.41
C ALA A 672 3.32 6.49 13.93
N GLY A 673 3.29 7.48 13.03
CA GLY A 673 3.18 7.25 11.59
C GLY A 673 1.79 6.86 11.10
N ARG A 674 0.73 7.01 11.93
CA ARG A 674 -0.66 7.05 11.46
C ARG A 674 -0.98 8.39 10.79
N GLY A 675 -2.10 8.45 10.09
CA GLY A 675 -2.55 9.64 9.37
C GLY A 675 -1.84 9.86 8.03
N TRP A 676 -0.99 8.92 7.61
CA TRP A 676 -0.38 8.89 6.28
C TRP A 676 -0.44 7.48 5.68
N PRO A 677 -0.99 7.29 4.46
CA PRO A 677 -1.12 5.96 3.87
C PRO A 677 0.23 5.24 3.68
N GLN A 678 0.41 4.12 4.38
CA GLN A 678 1.53 3.21 4.17
C GLN A 678 1.19 2.14 3.12
N PRO A 679 2.17 1.63 2.35
CA PRO A 679 1.95 0.67 1.28
C PRO A 679 1.90 -0.78 1.80
N SER A 680 1.08 -1.61 1.15
CA SER A 680 1.09 -3.07 1.29
C SER A 680 1.42 -3.70 -0.06
N TYR A 681 2.39 -4.62 -0.12
CA TYR A 681 2.88 -5.28 -1.34
C TYR A 681 2.65 -6.80 -1.30
N ALA A 682 2.37 -7.37 -2.49
CA ALA A 682 2.24 -8.81 -2.70
C ALA A 682 2.90 -9.25 -4.02
N SER A 683 3.48 -10.46 -4.02
CA SER A 683 4.16 -11.05 -5.17
C SER A 683 3.51 -12.36 -5.61
N MET A 684 3.37 -12.54 -6.91
CA MET A 684 3.01 -13.81 -7.55
C MET A 684 4.28 -14.34 -8.21
N TYR A 685 5.05 -15.09 -7.41
CA TYR A 685 6.29 -15.78 -7.79
C TYR A 685 7.37 -14.90 -8.44
N GLU A 686 7.39 -13.60 -8.09
CA GLU A 686 8.29 -12.61 -8.68
C GLU A 686 8.14 -12.42 -10.21
N TYR A 687 6.97 -12.75 -10.77
CA TYR A 687 6.61 -12.44 -12.16
C TYR A 687 5.37 -11.57 -12.35
N ALA A 688 4.56 -11.42 -11.31
CA ALA A 688 3.54 -10.39 -11.21
C ALA A 688 3.55 -9.82 -9.79
N HIS A 689 3.16 -8.55 -9.66
CA HIS A 689 3.30 -7.77 -8.43
C HIS A 689 2.03 -6.94 -8.19
N ALA A 690 1.73 -6.69 -6.91
CA ALA A 690 0.66 -5.78 -6.51
C ALA A 690 1.14 -4.84 -5.40
N MET A 691 0.61 -3.62 -5.40
CA MET A 691 0.78 -2.68 -4.30
C MET A 691 -0.54 -1.94 -4.07
N ARG A 692 -0.90 -1.76 -2.80
CA ARG A 692 -2.04 -0.97 -2.32
C ARG A 692 -1.55 0.18 -1.47
N ILE A 693 -2.13 1.37 -1.67
CA ILE A 693 -1.90 2.58 -0.87
C ILE A 693 -3.29 3.18 -0.57
N GLY A 694 -3.76 3.04 0.67
CA GLY A 694 -5.09 3.49 1.08
C GLY A 694 -6.21 2.74 0.33
N ARG A 695 -7.04 3.46 -0.43
CA ARG A 695 -8.11 2.87 -1.26
C ARG A 695 -7.61 2.34 -2.61
N TRP A 696 -6.46 2.83 -3.08
CA TRP A 696 -6.00 2.60 -4.45
C TRP A 696 -5.04 1.41 -4.53
N LYS A 697 -5.22 0.57 -5.55
CA LYS A 697 -4.37 -0.61 -5.78
C LYS A 697 -3.92 -0.67 -7.23
N MET A 698 -2.67 -1.07 -7.43
CA MET A 698 -2.12 -1.43 -8.73
C MET A 698 -1.76 -2.92 -8.75
N ARG A 699 -2.04 -3.58 -9.88
CA ARG A 699 -1.54 -4.91 -10.23
C ARG A 699 -0.77 -4.83 -11.54
N VAL A 700 0.39 -5.47 -11.62
CA VAL A 700 1.19 -5.54 -12.85
C VAL A 700 1.67 -6.97 -13.10
N GLY A 701 1.53 -7.42 -14.36
CA GLY A 701 1.91 -8.77 -14.78
C GLY A 701 3.22 -8.81 -15.58
N THR A 702 3.54 -9.98 -16.13
CA THR A 702 4.74 -10.22 -16.96
C THR A 702 4.88 -9.27 -18.16
N ASN A 703 3.76 -8.75 -18.67
CA ASN A 703 3.75 -7.77 -19.76
C ASN A 703 4.19 -6.36 -19.34
N GLY A 704 4.39 -6.11 -18.04
CA GLY A 704 4.75 -4.79 -17.50
C GLY A 704 3.69 -3.72 -17.71
N VAL A 705 2.41 -4.09 -17.85
CA VAL A 705 1.28 -3.15 -17.98
C VAL A 705 0.53 -3.08 -16.64
N PRO A 706 0.45 -1.92 -15.98
CA PRO A 706 -0.29 -1.78 -14.73
C PRO A 706 -1.80 -1.66 -14.98
N ILE A 707 -2.58 -2.32 -14.12
CA ILE A 707 -4.03 -2.18 -13.94
C ILE A 707 -4.25 -1.49 -12.59
N VAL A 708 -5.15 -0.51 -12.53
CA VAL A 708 -5.45 0.26 -11.31
C VAL A 708 -6.91 0.06 -10.90
N ALA A 709 -7.16 -0.13 -9.61
CA ALA A 709 -8.50 -0.30 -9.05
C ALA A 709 -8.70 0.58 -7.79
N ASP A 710 -9.95 1.01 -7.59
CA ASP A 710 -10.42 1.63 -6.33
C ASP A 710 -11.11 0.55 -5.49
N LEU A 711 -10.50 0.15 -4.38
CA LEU A 711 -11.02 -0.91 -3.52
C LEU A 711 -12.18 -0.48 -2.61
N VAL A 712 -12.56 0.81 -2.64
CA VAL A 712 -13.72 1.33 -1.91
C VAL A 712 -14.95 1.41 -2.82
N GLY A 713 -14.79 1.89 -4.06
CA GLY A 713 -15.86 1.92 -5.06
C GLY A 713 -16.07 0.62 -5.84
N ASP A 714 -15.00 -0.14 -6.08
CA ASP A 714 -14.99 -1.43 -6.78
C ASP A 714 -14.13 -2.45 -5.98
N PRO A 715 -14.62 -2.92 -4.81
CA PRO A 715 -13.93 -3.95 -4.02
C PRO A 715 -13.81 -5.30 -4.74
N GLY A 716 -14.56 -5.50 -5.83
CA GLY A 716 -14.43 -6.64 -6.73
C GLY A 716 -13.30 -6.51 -7.75
N GLU A 717 -12.61 -5.36 -7.81
CA GLU A 717 -11.59 -5.01 -8.81
C GLU A 717 -11.98 -5.41 -10.25
N HIS A 718 -13.21 -5.12 -10.65
CA HIS A 718 -13.74 -5.46 -11.98
C HIS A 718 -13.32 -4.46 -13.06
N THR A 719 -13.04 -3.21 -12.67
CA THR A 719 -12.76 -2.07 -13.56
C THR A 719 -11.28 -1.71 -13.56
N ASP A 720 -10.68 -1.51 -14.74
CA ASP A 720 -9.37 -0.86 -14.84
C ASP A 720 -9.52 0.67 -14.96
N LEU A 721 -9.01 1.37 -13.96
CA LEU A 721 -8.99 2.82 -13.84
C LEU A 721 -7.68 3.46 -14.33
N SER A 722 -6.72 2.67 -14.84
CA SER A 722 -5.36 3.10 -15.22
C SER A 722 -5.27 4.22 -16.27
N ARG A 723 -6.37 4.55 -16.93
CA ARG A 723 -6.50 5.66 -17.91
C ARG A 723 -7.30 6.86 -17.40
N SER A 724 -8.26 6.64 -16.50
CA SER A 724 -9.15 7.70 -15.97
C SER A 724 -8.62 8.32 -14.68
N HIS A 725 -7.69 7.63 -14.00
CA HIS A 725 -7.11 8.05 -12.73
C HIS A 725 -5.56 8.15 -12.85
N PRO A 726 -5.04 9.06 -13.69
CA PRO A 726 -3.60 9.17 -13.95
C PRO A 726 -2.78 9.58 -12.71
N VAL A 727 -3.34 10.38 -11.79
CA VAL A 727 -2.66 10.84 -10.58
C VAL A 727 -2.47 9.67 -9.59
N GLU A 728 -3.51 8.86 -9.41
CA GLU A 728 -3.54 7.66 -8.57
C GLU A 728 -2.65 6.56 -9.17
N ARG A 729 -2.74 6.35 -10.50
CA ARG A 729 -1.82 5.48 -11.24
C ARG A 729 -0.38 5.90 -10.99
N ARG A 730 -0.09 7.20 -11.04
CA ARG A 730 1.29 7.68 -10.93
C ARG A 730 1.83 7.53 -9.52
N MET A 731 1.05 7.81 -8.47
CA MET A 731 1.41 7.47 -7.08
C MET A 731 1.79 5.99 -6.94
N LEU A 732 0.96 5.08 -7.48
CA LEU A 732 1.21 3.64 -7.38
C LEU A 732 2.42 3.18 -8.23
N THR A 733 2.59 3.76 -9.43
CA THR A 733 3.74 3.51 -10.32
C THR A 733 5.04 3.98 -9.68
N ASP A 734 5.02 5.17 -9.08
CA ASP A 734 6.15 5.77 -8.37
C ASP A 734 6.59 4.89 -7.20
N ASN A 735 5.65 4.48 -6.34
CA ASN A 735 5.96 3.68 -5.15
C ASN A 735 6.42 2.26 -5.51
N LEU A 736 5.71 1.56 -6.41
CA LEU A 736 6.08 0.20 -6.79
C LEU A 736 7.36 0.16 -7.64
N GLY A 737 7.60 1.15 -8.52
CA GLY A 737 8.80 1.21 -9.35
C GLY A 737 10.07 1.33 -8.51
N TRP A 738 10.02 2.17 -7.48
CA TRP A 738 11.11 2.33 -6.53
C TRP A 738 11.34 1.07 -5.68
N PHE A 739 10.27 0.51 -5.12
CA PHE A 739 10.35 -0.74 -4.35
C PHE A 739 10.95 -1.87 -5.21
N LEU A 740 10.42 -2.11 -6.42
CA LEU A 740 10.85 -3.24 -7.23
C LEU A 740 12.29 -3.13 -7.74
N ALA A 741 12.84 -1.92 -7.90
CA ALA A 741 14.24 -1.73 -8.23
C ALA A 741 15.18 -2.09 -7.07
N LEU A 742 14.74 -1.92 -5.81
CA LEU A 742 15.58 -2.08 -4.62
C LEU A 742 15.19 -3.28 -3.72
N ARG A 743 14.13 -4.02 -4.04
CA ARG A 743 13.54 -5.08 -3.21
C ARG A 743 14.49 -6.17 -2.69
N THR A 744 15.59 -6.45 -3.39
CA THR A 744 16.61 -7.43 -2.97
C THR A 744 17.49 -6.95 -1.80
N GLN A 745 17.41 -5.66 -1.48
CA GLN A 745 18.17 -4.97 -0.43
C GLN A 745 17.27 -4.03 0.40
N TRP A 746 15.95 -4.12 0.24
CA TRP A 746 14.97 -3.25 0.92
C TRP A 746 14.98 -3.45 2.44
N LYS A 747 14.94 -2.33 3.18
CA LYS A 747 14.87 -2.31 4.65
C LYS A 747 13.88 -1.23 5.10
N LYS A 748 12.66 -1.59 5.50
CA LYS A 748 11.65 -0.62 5.97
C LYS A 748 12.16 0.29 7.10
N ARG A 749 13.00 -0.25 7.99
CA ARG A 749 13.53 0.51 9.13
C ARG A 749 14.52 1.62 8.73
N GLU A 750 15.29 1.43 7.66
CA GLU A 750 16.24 2.44 7.18
C GLU A 750 15.54 3.36 6.18
N TRP A 751 15.09 2.82 5.05
CA TRP A 751 14.50 3.58 3.94
C TRP A 751 13.07 4.10 4.20
N GLY A 752 12.48 3.78 5.34
CA GLY A 752 11.09 4.07 5.64
C GLY A 752 10.14 3.21 4.81
N VAL A 753 8.91 3.70 4.66
CA VAL A 753 7.96 3.20 3.65
C VAL A 753 8.06 4.07 2.40
N THR A 754 7.82 3.51 1.22
CA THR A 754 7.99 4.25 -0.06
C THR A 754 7.15 5.53 -0.14
N THR A 755 6.01 5.58 0.58
CA THR A 755 5.10 6.72 0.61
C THR A 755 5.55 7.84 1.55
N ASN A 756 6.51 7.58 2.44
CA ASN A 756 7.05 8.55 3.39
C ASN A 756 8.43 8.08 3.87
N VAL A 757 9.45 8.44 3.12
CA VAL A 757 10.85 8.12 3.41
C VAL A 757 11.33 8.92 4.62
N THR A 758 12.19 8.32 5.45
CA THR A 758 12.81 9.02 6.60
C THR A 758 14.09 9.75 6.18
N ALA A 759 14.50 10.81 6.88
CA ALA A 759 15.78 11.50 6.62
C ALA A 759 17.00 10.55 6.50
N ALA A 760 17.12 9.59 7.42
CA ALA A 760 18.18 8.57 7.38
C ALA A 760 18.03 7.62 6.18
N GLY A 761 16.79 7.31 5.81
CA GLY A 761 16.47 6.55 4.61
C GLY A 761 16.87 7.25 3.33
N ALA A 762 16.53 8.53 3.21
CA ALA A 762 16.89 9.38 2.08
C ALA A 762 18.41 9.50 1.93
N ALA A 763 19.14 9.74 3.03
CA ALA A 763 20.60 9.74 3.02
C ALA A 763 21.19 8.40 2.54
N ALA A 764 20.60 7.27 2.94
CA ALA A 764 20.99 5.95 2.45
C ALA A 764 20.56 5.67 0.99
N LEU A 765 19.70 6.50 0.39
CA LEU A 765 19.20 6.39 -0.98
C LEU A 765 19.99 7.25 -1.97
N ASP A 766 20.63 8.35 -1.54
CA ASP A 766 21.58 9.13 -2.35
C ASP A 766 22.70 8.22 -2.92
N ASP A 767 23.23 7.30 -2.09
CA ASP A 767 24.27 6.33 -2.49
C ASP A 767 23.72 5.00 -3.04
N ALA A 768 22.44 4.68 -2.83
CA ALA A 768 21.87 3.38 -3.21
C ALA A 768 21.92 3.13 -4.73
N ARG A 769 22.45 1.95 -5.11
CA ARG A 769 22.52 1.46 -6.50
C ARG A 769 21.75 0.17 -6.67
N THR A 770 21.25 -0.13 -7.87
CA THR A 770 20.78 -1.50 -8.18
C THR A 770 21.96 -2.46 -8.34
N PRO A 771 21.72 -3.78 -8.25
CA PRO A 771 22.62 -4.79 -8.80
C PRO A 771 23.10 -4.48 -10.24
#